data_AF-A0AAP2Q7M9-F1
#
_entry.id   AF-A0AAP2Q7M9-F1
#
_cell.length_a   1.000
_cell.length_b   1.000
_cell.length_c   1.000
_cell.angle_alpha   90.00
_cell.angle_beta   90.00
_cell.angle_gamma   90.00
#
_symmetry.space_group_name_H-M   'P 1'
#
loop_
_entity.id
_entity.type
_entity.pdbx_description
1 polymer ?
#
loop_
_entity_poly.entity_id
_entity_poly.type
_entity_poly.pdbx_seq_one_letter_code
_entity_poly.pdbx_strand_id
1 'polypeptide(L)'
;MERIQLRRDTSTRWREVNPILMEGEVGFETDTRLRKIGDGVNRWNDLEYLKAEGIVQEIGDSEDVSISQKTLSNETFLNRVNLKSSNDLDLCTQIGIYTWVNDEVPLNSPVQGLGLMNVFPYFLDKDVLKQRIVQQVFDYYGRMYVRYKSSGEWGDWNRPAEKSMLDNTVDNTFTYRRILSSDNNLDEISHIGIYSWISGSVPQNAPVSYGGVLLLFPYFRTEYTELSRTVQIVIASSGKMFSRYRTTSGWGSWVSGGSGGSGETYEDRLMRAFLDKTFTTWQPEGNIPRNSQELSYYSGAISGLPYSSVFNFGNDIYYNRGLSSFFSAVKNKGSVLYSKGYGQDTRRGSYYGTVCSTFGSYISGQKIYYTTTEIPEVAEEITYVDIEQINIGDILWTSGHCKVVSSVNVDEDGIYNIVVTEQGGYNMMETVYDKDGFEKILKGIDPHDKRVFKLYRFQNQRIPVLPKIEYSENVISEYGDRTYFEQGQDVFIAVKDGEHINISDGSNTNRYLLSGMSSKIVNGIELYNVRPYLSGTAEYDLYTDNDDLHAKLSVIDMGDVILDDITVRLTGYSDNVKPSWYNVIYLIEAEEGEYPYFPAPEGYMGHNAVMCKDFIKDNTFNVIMRDVKDYASGYYVRCYYDTKFGLAYKDSNIIMIK
;
A
#
# COMPACT_ATOMS: atom_id res chain seq x y z
N MET A 1 5.50 -27.08 -52.43
CA MET A 1 5.66 -27.19 -50.97
C MET A 1 6.65 -28.30 -50.71
N GLU A 2 7.87 -27.96 -50.32
CA GLU A 2 8.83 -28.96 -49.85
C GLU A 2 8.40 -29.38 -48.44
N ARG A 3 8.15 -30.68 -48.26
CA ARG A 3 7.70 -31.25 -46.99
C ARG A 3 8.89 -31.91 -46.32
N ILE A 4 9.44 -31.25 -45.31
CA ILE A 4 10.48 -31.85 -44.47
C ILE A 4 9.82 -32.87 -43.54
N GLN A 5 10.35 -34.09 -43.54
CA GLN A 5 9.88 -35.21 -42.74
C GLN A 5 11.01 -35.61 -41.80
N LEU A 6 10.83 -35.39 -40.50
CA LEU A 6 11.78 -35.88 -39.48
C LEU A 6 11.84 -37.41 -39.51
N ARG A 7 13.01 -37.96 -39.19
CA ARG A 7 13.16 -39.41 -39.00
C ARG A 7 12.19 -39.84 -37.90
N ARG A 8 11.39 -40.86 -38.19
CA ARG A 8 10.30 -41.28 -37.31
C ARG A 8 10.02 -42.78 -37.37
N ASP A 9 9.56 -43.31 -36.26
CA ASP A 9 9.07 -44.68 -36.10
C ASP A 9 8.26 -44.75 -34.80
N THR A 10 7.69 -45.91 -34.48
CA THR A 10 7.09 -46.19 -33.15
C THR A 10 8.17 -46.27 -32.06
N SER A 11 7.80 -45.94 -30.82
CA SER A 11 8.68 -46.03 -29.64
C SER A 11 9.31 -47.41 -29.46
N THR A 12 8.58 -48.47 -29.82
CA THR A 12 9.08 -49.85 -29.79
C THR A 12 10.17 -50.05 -30.84
N ARG A 13 9.93 -49.68 -32.10
CA ARG A 13 10.94 -49.85 -33.16
C ARG A 13 12.17 -48.98 -32.96
N TRP A 14 12.02 -47.77 -32.44
CA TRP A 14 13.16 -46.94 -32.07
C TRP A 14 14.03 -47.60 -30.99
N ARG A 15 13.41 -48.20 -29.97
CA ARG A 15 14.12 -48.94 -28.91
C ARG A 15 14.80 -50.21 -29.41
N GLU A 16 14.19 -50.90 -30.37
CA GLU A 16 14.72 -52.13 -30.97
C GLU A 16 15.90 -51.85 -31.93
N VAL A 17 15.76 -50.88 -32.83
CA VAL A 17 16.82 -50.49 -33.77
C VAL A 17 17.97 -49.79 -33.03
N ASN A 18 17.63 -49.02 -31.99
CA ASN A 18 18.55 -48.28 -31.12
C ASN A 18 19.72 -47.58 -31.87
N PRO A 19 19.44 -46.75 -32.89
CA PRO A 19 20.46 -46.14 -33.72
C PRO A 19 21.18 -44.99 -33.01
N ILE A 20 22.38 -44.63 -33.48
CA ILE A 20 23.02 -43.35 -33.16
C ILE A 20 22.48 -42.32 -34.16
N LEU A 21 21.91 -41.22 -33.65
CA LEU A 21 21.45 -40.10 -34.47
C LEU A 21 22.59 -39.08 -34.61
N MET A 22 22.73 -38.45 -35.77
CA MET A 22 23.76 -37.42 -35.98
C MET A 22 23.53 -36.22 -35.05
N GLU A 23 24.59 -35.47 -34.77
CA GLU A 23 24.49 -34.25 -33.95
C GLU A 23 23.44 -33.29 -34.56
N GLY A 24 22.43 -32.93 -33.77
CA GLY A 24 21.30 -32.08 -34.21
C GLY A 24 20.17 -32.80 -34.97
N GLU A 25 20.29 -34.11 -35.25
CA GLU A 25 19.23 -34.88 -35.92
C GLU A 25 18.06 -35.15 -34.95
N VAL A 26 16.85 -34.68 -35.31
CA VAL A 26 15.64 -34.91 -34.52
C VAL A 26 14.98 -36.23 -34.90
N GLY A 27 14.84 -37.14 -33.93
CA GLY A 27 14.02 -38.34 -34.05
C GLY A 27 12.67 -38.17 -33.39
N PHE A 28 11.61 -38.69 -34.03
CA PHE A 28 10.23 -38.57 -33.57
C PHE A 28 9.55 -39.94 -33.37
N GLU A 29 8.92 -40.14 -32.23
CA GLU A 29 8.11 -41.33 -31.95
C GLU A 29 6.66 -41.09 -32.41
N THR A 30 6.17 -41.86 -33.39
CA THR A 30 4.85 -41.60 -34.00
C THR A 30 3.66 -41.94 -33.10
N ASP A 31 3.85 -42.87 -32.16
CA ASP A 31 2.85 -43.38 -31.22
C ASP A 31 2.77 -42.54 -29.94
N THR A 32 3.90 -42.11 -29.38
CA THR A 32 3.95 -41.31 -28.13
C THR A 32 4.01 -39.80 -28.39
N ARG A 33 4.34 -39.39 -29.62
CA ARG A 33 4.60 -38.00 -30.05
C ARG A 33 5.80 -37.35 -29.37
N LEU A 34 6.69 -38.14 -28.76
CA LEU A 34 7.92 -37.64 -28.13
C LEU A 34 9.05 -37.45 -29.15
N ARG A 35 10.05 -36.63 -28.80
CA ARG A 35 11.22 -36.32 -29.66
C ARG A 35 12.52 -36.39 -28.88
N LYS A 36 13.59 -36.84 -29.52
CA LYS A 36 14.98 -36.76 -29.03
C LYS A 36 15.87 -36.12 -30.09
N ILE A 37 16.96 -35.48 -29.69
CA ILE A 37 17.99 -34.94 -30.61
C ILE A 37 19.26 -35.78 -30.47
N GLY A 38 19.83 -36.17 -31.60
CA GLY A 38 21.13 -36.85 -31.63
C GLY A 38 22.27 -35.94 -31.22
N ASP A 39 23.27 -36.52 -30.56
CA ASP A 39 24.55 -35.89 -30.23
C ASP A 39 25.72 -36.48 -31.05
N GLY A 40 25.41 -37.35 -32.01
CA GLY A 40 26.40 -38.03 -32.84
C GLY A 40 27.15 -39.18 -32.16
N VAL A 41 26.88 -39.48 -30.88
CA VAL A 41 27.66 -40.44 -30.08
C VAL A 41 26.77 -41.47 -29.38
N ASN A 42 25.72 -41.02 -28.68
CA ASN A 42 24.84 -41.87 -27.90
C ASN A 42 23.77 -42.55 -28.76
N ARG A 43 23.37 -43.77 -28.36
CA ARG A 43 22.28 -44.50 -29.01
C ARG A 43 20.92 -43.95 -28.55
N TRP A 44 19.88 -44.15 -29.35
CA TRP A 44 18.51 -43.68 -29.07
C TRP A 44 18.03 -43.94 -27.64
N ASN A 45 18.29 -45.12 -27.09
CA ASN A 45 17.87 -45.50 -25.74
C ASN A 45 18.55 -44.67 -24.65
N ASP A 46 19.75 -44.16 -24.94
CA ASP A 46 20.58 -43.41 -24.01
C ASP A 46 20.43 -41.88 -24.19
N LEU A 47 19.81 -41.43 -25.28
CA LEU A 47 19.47 -40.02 -25.51
C LEU A 47 18.31 -39.56 -24.60
N GLU A 48 18.36 -38.32 -24.13
CA GLU A 48 17.24 -37.70 -23.40
C GLU A 48 16.12 -37.23 -24.35
N TYR A 49 14.88 -37.20 -23.83
CA TYR A 49 13.79 -36.53 -24.53
C TYR A 49 13.96 -35.01 -24.48
N LEU A 50 13.55 -34.34 -25.55
CA LEU A 50 13.36 -32.91 -25.59
C LEU A 50 12.31 -32.51 -24.54
N LYS A 51 12.76 -31.88 -23.45
CA LYS A 51 11.91 -31.31 -22.39
C LYS A 51 11.37 -29.95 -22.86
N ALA A 52 10.25 -29.49 -22.27
CA ALA A 52 9.81 -28.12 -22.43
C ALA A 52 10.89 -27.16 -21.88
N GLU A 53 11.18 -26.08 -22.62
CA GLU A 53 12.04 -25.00 -22.10
C GLU A 53 11.28 -24.26 -20.99
N GLY A 54 11.98 -23.87 -19.92
CA GLY A 54 11.38 -23.09 -18.83
C GLY A 54 10.61 -23.90 -17.78
N ILE A 55 10.93 -25.19 -17.54
CA ILE A 55 10.33 -25.93 -16.41
C ILE A 55 10.88 -25.38 -15.09
N VAL A 56 10.05 -24.65 -14.36
CA VAL A 56 10.41 -24.11 -13.04
C VAL A 56 10.29 -25.18 -11.97
N GLN A 57 11.20 -25.15 -10.99
CA GLN A 57 11.22 -26.05 -9.85
C GLN A 57 10.60 -25.43 -8.58
N GLU A 58 9.97 -24.27 -8.71
CA GLU A 58 9.38 -23.50 -7.61
C GLU A 58 7.96 -23.07 -7.97
N ILE A 59 7.11 -22.90 -6.96
CA ILE A 59 5.74 -22.38 -7.13
C ILE A 59 5.81 -20.85 -7.19
N GLY A 60 5.13 -20.25 -8.16
CA GLY A 60 5.04 -18.80 -8.35
C GLY A 60 3.73 -18.41 -9.03
N ASP A 61 3.65 -17.16 -9.48
CA ASP A 61 2.47 -16.53 -10.09
C ASP A 61 2.59 -16.35 -11.62
N SER A 62 3.60 -16.97 -12.24
CA SER A 62 3.79 -16.89 -13.70
C SER A 62 2.73 -17.67 -14.46
N GLU A 63 2.14 -17.02 -15.48
CA GLU A 63 1.16 -17.62 -16.39
C GLU A 63 1.80 -18.34 -17.59
N ASP A 64 3.10 -18.14 -17.81
CA ASP A 64 3.79 -18.51 -19.06
C ASP A 64 4.76 -19.70 -18.92
N VAL A 65 5.05 -20.17 -17.70
CA VAL A 65 6.03 -21.23 -17.44
C VAL A 65 5.36 -22.51 -16.94
N SER A 66 5.91 -23.66 -17.33
CA SER A 66 5.44 -24.97 -16.85
C SER A 66 6.12 -25.33 -15.52
N ILE A 67 5.35 -25.73 -14.50
CA ILE A 67 5.92 -26.22 -13.23
C ILE A 67 6.23 -27.72 -13.29
N SER A 68 7.33 -28.14 -12.67
CA SER A 68 7.67 -29.54 -12.48
C SER A 68 6.61 -30.29 -11.66
N GLN A 69 6.14 -31.44 -12.15
CA GLN A 69 5.24 -32.30 -11.38
C GLN A 69 5.87 -32.73 -10.04
N LYS A 70 7.21 -32.86 -9.99
CA LYS A 70 7.96 -33.18 -8.77
C LYS A 70 7.91 -32.03 -7.75
N THR A 71 7.94 -30.78 -8.21
CA THR A 71 7.77 -29.60 -7.35
C THR A 71 6.36 -29.56 -6.79
N LEU A 72 5.34 -29.73 -7.63
CA LEU A 72 3.95 -29.84 -7.18
C LEU A 72 3.76 -30.94 -6.13
N SER A 73 4.42 -32.10 -6.31
CA SER A 73 4.32 -33.20 -5.35
C SER A 73 5.11 -32.97 -4.06
N ASN A 74 6.05 -32.02 -4.01
CA ASN A 74 6.89 -31.78 -2.83
C ASN A 74 6.47 -30.54 -2.03
N GLU A 75 5.93 -29.53 -2.71
CA GLU A 75 5.67 -28.20 -2.13
C GLU A 75 4.16 -27.90 -1.98
N THR A 76 3.31 -28.93 -2.01
CA THR A 76 1.85 -28.80 -1.83
C THR A 76 1.29 -29.88 -0.92
N PHE A 77 0.01 -29.76 -0.52
CA PHE A 77 -0.70 -30.82 0.22
C PHE A 77 -0.90 -32.13 -0.58
N LEU A 78 -0.41 -32.22 -1.82
CA LEU A 78 -0.30 -33.49 -2.56
C LEU A 78 0.89 -34.34 -2.08
N ASN A 79 1.88 -33.74 -1.41
CA ASN A 79 3.00 -34.45 -0.81
C ASN A 79 2.48 -35.35 0.31
N ARG A 80 2.56 -36.67 0.11
CA ARG A 80 2.06 -37.68 1.06
C ARG A 80 3.17 -38.67 1.35
N VAL A 81 3.68 -38.66 2.58
CA VAL A 81 4.84 -39.47 2.98
C VAL A 81 4.46 -40.39 4.13
N ASN A 82 4.82 -41.67 4.03
CA ASN A 82 4.71 -42.62 5.13
C ASN A 82 6.06 -42.73 5.83
N LEU A 83 6.16 -42.23 7.06
CA LEU A 83 7.36 -42.18 7.86
C LEU A 83 7.59 -43.49 8.62
N LYS A 84 8.86 -43.72 8.92
CA LYS A 84 9.39 -44.88 9.64
C LYS A 84 10.04 -44.45 10.94
N SER A 85 10.30 -45.42 11.81
CA SER A 85 11.00 -45.20 13.08
C SER A 85 12.39 -44.57 12.95
N SER A 86 13.02 -44.70 11.78
CA SER A 86 14.30 -44.06 11.45
C SER A 86 14.20 -42.60 11.00
N ASN A 87 12.99 -42.08 10.73
CA ASN A 87 12.79 -40.70 10.29
C ASN A 87 12.72 -39.75 11.48
N ASP A 88 13.08 -38.48 11.26
CA ASP A 88 13.04 -37.43 12.27
C ASP A 88 12.05 -36.34 11.84
N LEU A 89 11.09 -36.04 12.71
CA LEU A 89 10.11 -34.99 12.43
C LEU A 89 10.77 -33.61 12.31
N ASP A 90 11.92 -33.37 12.92
CA ASP A 90 12.63 -32.08 12.81
C ASP A 90 13.13 -31.80 11.40
N LEU A 91 13.36 -32.85 10.61
CA LEU A 91 13.79 -32.75 9.22
C LEU A 91 12.61 -32.65 8.23
N CYS A 92 11.37 -32.83 8.71
CA CYS A 92 10.17 -32.78 7.89
C CYS A 92 9.69 -31.33 7.69
N THR A 93 10.35 -30.59 6.80
CA THR A 93 10.07 -29.16 6.56
C THR A 93 9.22 -28.87 5.32
N GLN A 94 9.05 -29.85 4.42
CA GLN A 94 8.28 -29.67 3.18
C GLN A 94 6.77 -29.64 3.47
N ILE A 95 6.04 -28.78 2.76
CA ILE A 95 4.58 -28.70 2.86
C ILE A 95 3.98 -30.04 2.44
N GLY A 96 3.11 -30.63 3.28
CA GLY A 96 2.60 -31.96 3.01
C GLY A 96 1.90 -32.63 4.18
N ILE A 97 1.45 -33.85 3.91
CA ILE A 97 0.84 -34.77 4.87
C ILE A 97 1.79 -35.94 5.09
N TYR A 98 2.15 -36.18 6.34
CA TYR A 98 3.02 -37.25 6.76
C TYR A 98 2.23 -38.18 7.68
N THR A 99 2.41 -39.49 7.53
CA THR A 99 1.73 -40.48 8.37
C THR A 99 2.71 -41.53 8.86
N TRP A 100 2.42 -42.18 9.98
CA TRP A 100 3.17 -43.35 10.44
C TRP A 100 2.25 -44.27 11.23
N VAL A 101 2.67 -45.53 11.36
CA VAL A 101 1.93 -46.58 12.08
C VAL A 101 2.52 -46.80 13.48
N ASN A 102 1.76 -47.51 14.33
CA ASN A 102 2.10 -47.70 15.75
C ASN A 102 3.53 -48.21 16.02
N ASP A 103 4.04 -49.11 15.18
CA ASP A 103 5.36 -49.74 15.40
C ASP A 103 6.51 -48.97 14.71
N GLU A 104 6.21 -47.83 14.09
CA GLU A 104 7.12 -47.08 13.22
C GLU A 104 7.16 -45.59 13.60
N VAL A 105 7.07 -45.30 14.90
CA VAL A 105 7.02 -43.94 15.42
C VAL A 105 8.32 -43.18 15.11
N PRO A 106 8.27 -42.06 14.36
CA PRO A 106 9.45 -41.27 14.02
C PRO A 106 10.09 -40.62 15.26
N LEU A 107 11.39 -40.34 15.17
CA LEU A 107 12.13 -39.53 16.14
C LEU A 107 11.50 -38.14 16.28
N ASN A 108 11.55 -37.59 17.50
CA ASN A 108 10.94 -36.32 17.88
C ASN A 108 9.41 -36.25 17.65
N SER A 109 8.73 -37.39 17.53
CA SER A 109 7.26 -37.44 17.54
C SER A 109 6.69 -37.11 18.92
N PRO A 110 5.67 -36.24 19.01
CA PRO A 110 4.97 -35.96 20.27
C PRO A 110 4.02 -37.10 20.67
N VAL A 111 3.82 -38.09 19.80
CA VAL A 111 2.89 -39.21 19.98
C VAL A 111 3.63 -40.53 19.83
N GLN A 112 3.29 -41.51 20.69
CA GLN A 112 3.97 -42.81 20.79
C GLN A 112 3.20 -43.93 20.06
N GLY A 113 2.41 -43.59 19.03
CA GLY A 113 1.59 -44.52 18.26
C GLY A 113 1.25 -43.93 16.87
N LEU A 114 0.17 -44.42 16.25
CA LEU A 114 -0.33 -43.94 14.94
C LEU A 114 -0.44 -42.42 14.97
N GLY A 115 0.16 -41.79 13.98
CA GLY A 115 0.11 -40.35 13.84
C GLY A 115 -0.05 -39.88 12.40
N LEU A 116 -0.65 -38.71 12.29
CA LEU A 116 -0.76 -37.93 11.06
C LEU A 116 -0.22 -36.54 11.35
N MET A 117 0.72 -36.07 10.55
CA MET A 117 1.30 -34.73 10.66
C MET A 117 1.03 -33.92 9.41
N ASN A 118 0.63 -32.67 9.59
CA ASN A 118 0.57 -31.67 8.53
C ASN A 118 1.71 -30.67 8.72
N VAL A 119 2.31 -30.26 7.60
CA VAL A 119 3.28 -29.16 7.53
C VAL A 119 2.74 -28.08 6.62
N PHE A 120 2.67 -26.85 7.10
CA PHE A 120 2.17 -25.70 6.32
C PHE A 120 2.83 -24.38 6.74
N PRO A 121 2.95 -23.39 5.83
CA PRO A 121 3.55 -22.10 6.13
C PRO A 121 2.58 -21.23 6.92
N TYR A 122 3.08 -20.44 7.87
CA TYR A 122 2.28 -19.41 8.57
C TYR A 122 2.64 -17.98 8.17
N PHE A 123 3.69 -17.80 7.36
CA PHE A 123 4.08 -16.53 6.76
C PHE A 123 4.83 -16.80 5.44
N LEU A 124 4.41 -16.17 4.35
CA LEU A 124 5.11 -16.18 3.06
C LEU A 124 5.97 -14.92 2.97
N ASP A 125 7.27 -15.08 3.15
CA ASP A 125 8.25 -14.03 2.86
C ASP A 125 8.67 -14.13 1.38
N LYS A 126 8.90 -12.99 0.71
CA LYS A 126 9.34 -12.97 -0.70
C LYS A 126 10.79 -13.42 -0.87
N ASP A 127 11.54 -13.51 0.24
CA ASP A 127 12.90 -14.06 0.29
C ASP A 127 12.87 -15.58 0.50
N VAL A 128 13.16 -16.34 -0.56
CA VAL A 128 12.95 -17.79 -0.72
C VAL A 128 13.76 -18.66 0.28
N LEU A 129 14.66 -18.08 1.07
CA LEU A 129 15.63 -18.83 1.89
C LEU A 129 15.19 -19.11 3.34
N LYS A 130 14.02 -18.63 3.81
CA LYS A 130 13.57 -18.83 5.20
C LYS A 130 12.07 -19.16 5.30
N GLN A 131 11.70 -20.40 5.04
CA GLN A 131 10.33 -20.86 5.26
C GLN A 131 9.98 -20.89 6.76
N ARG A 132 9.00 -20.07 7.16
CA ARG A 132 8.41 -20.08 8.51
C ARG A 132 7.21 -21.04 8.52
N ILE A 133 7.37 -22.18 9.19
CA ILE A 133 6.47 -23.34 9.04
C ILE A 133 5.91 -23.81 10.38
N VAL A 134 4.72 -24.40 10.32
CA VAL A 134 4.04 -25.07 11.44
C VAL A 134 3.99 -26.56 11.18
N GLN A 135 4.23 -27.35 12.23
CA GLN A 135 3.93 -28.77 12.27
C GLN A 135 2.75 -29.03 13.20
N GLN A 136 1.80 -29.81 12.71
CA GLN A 136 0.59 -30.19 13.45
C GLN A 136 0.41 -31.70 13.38
N VAL A 137 0.59 -32.38 14.52
CA VAL A 137 0.47 -33.84 14.65
C VAL A 137 -0.85 -34.19 15.32
N PHE A 138 -1.54 -35.17 14.77
CA PHE A 138 -2.72 -35.81 15.34
C PHE A 138 -2.40 -37.25 15.67
N ASP A 139 -2.89 -37.75 16.80
CA ASP A 139 -2.82 -39.16 17.11
C ASP A 139 -4.11 -39.93 16.78
N TYR A 140 -4.10 -41.24 17.04
CA TYR A 140 -5.26 -42.11 16.90
C TYR A 140 -6.51 -41.65 17.66
N TYR A 141 -6.35 -40.90 18.76
CA TYR A 141 -7.45 -40.37 19.57
C TYR A 141 -7.88 -38.96 19.12
N GLY A 142 -7.34 -38.46 18.01
CA GLY A 142 -7.60 -37.12 17.50
C GLY A 142 -7.00 -35.99 18.36
N ARG A 143 -6.09 -36.31 19.28
CA ARG A 143 -5.34 -35.32 20.08
C ARG A 143 -4.34 -34.63 19.18
N MET A 144 -4.30 -33.31 19.28
CA MET A 144 -3.47 -32.46 18.44
C MET A 144 -2.26 -31.96 19.23
N TYR A 145 -1.10 -31.97 18.57
CA TYR A 145 0.14 -31.38 19.03
C TYR A 145 0.62 -30.43 17.95
N VAL A 146 1.12 -29.27 18.33
CA VAL A 146 1.57 -28.24 17.41
C VAL A 146 2.91 -27.69 17.86
N ARG A 147 3.77 -27.40 16.90
CA ARG A 147 4.98 -26.60 17.09
C ARG A 147 5.24 -25.79 15.83
N TYR A 148 6.07 -24.77 15.94
CA TYR A 148 6.43 -23.93 14.81
C TYR A 148 7.94 -23.74 14.74
N LYS A 149 8.42 -23.44 13.53
CA LYS A 149 9.80 -23.07 13.24
C LYS A 149 9.83 -21.70 12.58
N SER A 150 10.53 -20.77 13.21
CA SER A 150 10.81 -19.45 12.66
C SER A 150 12.08 -19.49 11.79
N SER A 151 12.98 -18.51 11.87
CA SER A 151 14.27 -18.52 11.16
C SER A 151 15.37 -19.37 11.84
N GLY A 152 15.04 -20.08 12.93
CA GLY A 152 15.98 -20.80 13.80
C GLY A 152 15.58 -22.26 14.02
N GLU A 153 15.74 -22.77 15.25
CA GLU A 153 15.39 -24.13 15.64
C GLU A 153 13.87 -24.34 15.81
N TRP A 154 13.41 -25.59 15.88
CA TRP A 154 12.02 -25.91 16.19
C TRP A 154 11.68 -25.51 17.63
N GLY A 155 10.51 -24.91 17.83
CA GLY A 155 9.95 -24.77 19.19
C GLY A 155 9.48 -26.12 19.75
N ASP A 156 9.20 -26.15 21.05
CA ASP A 156 8.68 -27.35 21.73
C ASP A 156 7.32 -27.80 21.17
N TRP A 157 7.05 -29.10 21.27
CA TRP A 157 5.71 -29.63 21.02
C TRP A 157 4.75 -29.18 22.11
N ASN A 158 3.73 -28.45 21.69
CA ASN A 158 2.67 -27.98 22.56
C ASN A 158 1.38 -28.73 22.26
N ARG A 159 0.61 -29.08 23.30
CA ARG A 159 -0.74 -29.61 23.14
C ARG A 159 -1.75 -28.48 23.31
N PRO A 160 -2.49 -28.09 22.27
CA PRO A 160 -3.49 -27.03 22.37
C PRO A 160 -4.62 -27.45 23.31
N ALA A 161 -4.74 -26.73 24.43
CA ALA A 161 -5.72 -26.84 25.52
C ALA A 161 -6.46 -28.20 25.67
N GLU A 162 -6.02 -28.99 26.66
CA GLU A 162 -6.52 -30.34 26.97
C GLU A 162 -7.81 -30.41 27.81
N LYS A 163 -8.40 -29.28 28.19
CA LYS A 163 -9.56 -29.25 29.08
C LYS A 163 -10.66 -28.32 28.60
N SER A 164 -11.87 -28.87 28.45
CA SER A 164 -13.10 -28.10 28.61
C SER A 164 -13.14 -27.53 30.03
N MET A 165 -13.13 -26.21 30.17
CA MET A 165 -13.13 -25.50 31.46
C MET A 165 -14.50 -25.52 32.17
N LEU A 166 -15.51 -26.20 31.62
CA LEU A 166 -16.91 -26.11 32.09
C LEU A 166 -17.51 -27.41 32.62
N ASP A 167 -16.99 -28.58 32.24
CA ASP A 167 -17.59 -29.86 32.66
C ASP A 167 -16.59 -30.95 33.06
N ASN A 168 -15.28 -30.63 33.12
CA ASN A 168 -14.22 -31.59 33.42
C ASN A 168 -14.22 -32.83 32.48
N THR A 169 -14.93 -32.80 31.36
CA THR A 169 -14.89 -33.88 30.38
C THR A 169 -13.67 -33.72 29.46
N VAL A 170 -13.03 -34.86 29.17
CA VAL A 170 -11.82 -34.91 28.34
C VAL A 170 -12.28 -35.11 26.90
N ASP A 171 -12.56 -34.04 26.17
CA ASP A 171 -12.72 -34.11 24.71
C ASP A 171 -12.06 -32.90 24.03
N ASN A 172 -11.29 -33.20 22.97
CA ASN A 172 -10.49 -32.21 22.25
C ASN A 172 -11.38 -31.12 21.63
N THR A 173 -11.03 -29.87 21.90
CA THR A 173 -11.71 -28.65 21.45
C THR A 173 -11.80 -28.46 19.93
N PHE A 174 -11.00 -29.20 19.13
CA PHE A 174 -11.06 -29.19 17.66
C PHE A 174 -11.69 -30.46 17.02
N THR A 175 -12.03 -31.49 17.81
CA THR A 175 -12.73 -32.70 17.30
C THR A 175 -14.22 -32.71 17.58
N TYR A 176 -14.72 -31.85 18.48
CA TYR A 176 -16.15 -31.72 18.73
C TYR A 176 -16.84 -31.04 17.54
N ARG A 177 -17.52 -31.84 16.70
CA ARG A 177 -18.25 -31.38 15.51
C ARG A 177 -19.74 -31.74 15.61
N ARG A 178 -20.63 -30.76 15.45
CA ARG A 178 -22.08 -31.00 15.51
C ARG A 178 -22.85 -30.26 14.42
N ILE A 179 -23.79 -30.96 13.79
CA ILE A 179 -24.76 -30.34 12.88
C ILE A 179 -25.94 -29.81 13.70
N LEU A 180 -26.29 -28.54 13.52
CA LEU A 180 -27.37 -27.85 14.21
C LEU A 180 -28.66 -27.82 13.39
N SER A 181 -29.80 -27.85 14.07
CA SER A 181 -31.14 -27.64 13.49
C SER A 181 -31.71 -26.28 13.89
N SER A 182 -32.90 -25.94 13.36
CA SER A 182 -33.63 -24.72 13.72
C SER A 182 -34.07 -24.65 15.18
N ASP A 183 -34.07 -25.79 15.89
CA ASP A 183 -34.41 -25.86 17.31
C ASP A 183 -33.22 -25.47 18.21
N ASN A 184 -32.01 -25.35 17.65
CA ASN A 184 -30.84 -24.95 18.41
C ASN A 184 -30.71 -23.43 18.45
N ASN A 185 -30.14 -22.91 19.55
CA ASN A 185 -29.86 -21.50 19.75
C ASN A 185 -28.35 -21.29 19.92
N LEU A 186 -27.75 -20.44 19.08
CA LEU A 186 -26.31 -20.19 19.13
C LEU A 186 -25.86 -19.56 20.46
N ASP A 187 -26.76 -18.89 21.19
CA ASP A 187 -26.44 -18.30 22.50
C ASP A 187 -26.25 -19.36 23.59
N GLU A 188 -26.86 -20.53 23.41
CA GLU A 188 -26.84 -21.64 24.35
C GLU A 188 -25.65 -22.58 24.10
N ILE A 189 -24.88 -22.36 23.02
CA ILE A 189 -23.70 -23.14 22.69
C ILE A 189 -22.52 -22.67 23.56
N SER A 190 -22.16 -23.51 24.52
CA SER A 190 -21.07 -23.27 25.48
C SER A 190 -19.86 -24.19 25.28
N HIS A 191 -19.98 -25.25 24.49
CA HIS A 191 -18.93 -26.24 24.32
C HIS A 191 -17.99 -25.84 23.16
N ILE A 192 -16.69 -25.72 23.43
CA ILE A 192 -15.68 -25.31 22.43
C ILE A 192 -15.66 -26.36 21.31
N GLY A 193 -15.80 -25.93 20.06
CA GLY A 193 -15.96 -26.85 18.94
C GLY A 193 -16.40 -26.20 17.63
N ILE A 194 -16.64 -27.04 16.63
CA ILE A 194 -17.09 -26.65 15.30
C ILE A 194 -18.54 -27.08 15.12
N TYR A 195 -19.40 -26.16 14.72
CA TYR A 195 -20.81 -26.41 14.49
C TYR A 195 -21.18 -26.02 13.08
N SER A 196 -22.17 -26.67 12.48
CA SER A 196 -22.59 -26.34 11.10
C SER A 196 -24.08 -26.51 10.92
N TRP A 197 -24.70 -25.72 10.03
CA TRP A 197 -26.10 -25.86 9.64
C TRP A 197 -26.28 -25.60 8.15
N ILE A 198 -27.39 -26.08 7.60
CA ILE A 198 -27.79 -25.82 6.21
C ILE A 198 -28.87 -24.73 6.16
N SER A 199 -29.09 -24.14 4.98
CA SER A 199 -30.05 -23.02 4.82
C SER A 199 -31.50 -23.38 5.19
N GLY A 200 -31.86 -24.67 5.19
CA GLY A 200 -33.19 -25.14 5.61
C GLY A 200 -33.35 -25.38 7.11
N SER A 201 -32.29 -25.19 7.91
CA SER A 201 -32.26 -25.53 9.34
C SER A 201 -31.48 -24.52 10.17
N VAL A 202 -31.68 -23.23 9.87
CA VAL A 202 -30.93 -22.12 10.49
C VAL A 202 -31.24 -22.04 12.00
N PRO A 203 -30.23 -22.15 12.88
CA PRO A 203 -30.41 -22.05 14.33
C PRO A 203 -30.77 -20.62 14.74
N GLN A 204 -31.42 -20.49 15.90
CA GLN A 204 -31.76 -19.20 16.50
C GLN A 204 -30.48 -18.40 16.82
N ASN A 205 -30.56 -17.08 16.71
CA ASN A 205 -29.43 -16.15 16.88
C ASN A 205 -28.25 -16.36 15.93
N ALA A 206 -28.47 -17.00 14.77
CA ALA A 206 -27.49 -16.99 13.68
C ALA A 206 -27.36 -15.57 13.06
N PRO A 207 -26.15 -15.13 12.65
CA PRO A 207 -25.95 -13.84 12.02
C PRO A 207 -26.50 -13.76 10.58
N VAL A 208 -26.94 -14.89 10.03
CA VAL A 208 -27.41 -15.04 8.65
C VAL A 208 -28.59 -15.99 8.57
N SER A 209 -29.46 -15.80 7.58
CA SER A 209 -30.65 -16.63 7.30
C SER A 209 -30.39 -17.81 6.37
N TYR A 210 -29.13 -18.20 6.18
CA TYR A 210 -28.69 -19.28 5.30
C TYR A 210 -27.57 -20.10 5.95
N GLY A 211 -27.10 -21.16 5.28
CA GLY A 211 -26.13 -22.10 5.83
C GLY A 211 -24.83 -21.47 6.31
N GLY A 212 -24.17 -22.10 7.28
CA GLY A 212 -22.94 -21.58 7.87
C GLY A 212 -22.23 -22.57 8.78
N VAL A 213 -20.98 -22.25 9.10
CA VAL A 213 -20.12 -22.97 10.04
C VAL A 213 -19.75 -22.03 11.18
N LEU A 214 -20.00 -22.44 12.41
CA LEU A 214 -19.60 -21.76 13.63
C LEU A 214 -18.35 -22.42 14.23
N LEU A 215 -17.39 -21.61 14.64
CA LEU A 215 -16.24 -21.96 15.45
C LEU A 215 -16.40 -21.30 16.83
N LEU A 216 -16.35 -22.07 17.91
CA LEU A 216 -16.35 -21.55 19.29
C LEU A 216 -14.97 -21.75 19.91
N PHE A 217 -14.34 -20.69 20.43
CA PHE A 217 -13.02 -20.72 21.08
C PHE A 217 -13.05 -20.01 22.46
N PRO A 218 -12.20 -20.41 23.42
CA PRO A 218 -11.97 -19.64 24.63
C PRO A 218 -11.04 -18.44 24.36
N TYR A 219 -11.21 -17.35 25.10
CA TYR A 219 -10.29 -16.20 25.08
C TYR A 219 -9.01 -16.53 25.86
N PHE A 220 -7.84 -16.23 25.27
CA PHE A 220 -6.51 -16.60 25.79
C PHE A 220 -6.10 -15.77 27.01
N ARG A 221 -6.47 -16.17 28.23
CA ARG A 221 -5.71 -15.90 29.47
C ARG A 221 -5.75 -17.11 30.39
N THR A 222 -4.64 -17.36 31.08
CA THR A 222 -4.31 -18.56 31.87
C THR A 222 -5.00 -18.66 33.23
N GLU A 223 -6.03 -17.86 33.52
CA GLU A 223 -6.61 -17.77 34.87
C GLU A 223 -8.15 -17.70 34.85
N TYR A 224 -8.78 -18.73 35.43
CA TYR A 224 -10.17 -18.84 35.95
C TYR A 224 -11.35 -19.28 35.02
N THR A 225 -12.45 -19.61 35.71
CA THR A 225 -13.45 -20.69 35.50
C THR A 225 -14.86 -20.17 35.15
N GLU A 226 -15.01 -19.20 34.23
CA GLU A 226 -16.33 -18.64 33.90
C GLU A 226 -16.67 -18.74 32.41
N LEU A 227 -17.94 -18.96 32.09
CA LEU A 227 -18.54 -18.91 30.74
C LEU A 227 -18.39 -17.54 30.06
N SER A 228 -18.08 -16.51 30.84
CA SER A 228 -17.73 -15.18 30.37
C SER A 228 -16.33 -15.27 29.74
N ARG A 229 -16.20 -14.86 28.46
CA ARG A 229 -14.98 -14.83 27.62
C ARG A 229 -14.84 -16.00 26.62
N THR A 230 -15.93 -16.39 25.98
CA THR A 230 -15.95 -17.26 24.78
C THR A 230 -16.18 -16.45 23.52
N VAL A 231 -15.50 -16.78 22.42
CA VAL A 231 -15.66 -16.15 21.10
C VAL A 231 -16.36 -17.12 20.14
N GLN A 232 -17.38 -16.64 19.45
CA GLN A 232 -18.00 -17.30 18.32
C GLN A 232 -17.56 -16.65 17.01
N ILE A 233 -17.18 -17.46 16.03
CA ILE A 233 -16.89 -17.02 14.65
C ILE A 233 -17.74 -17.84 13.69
N VAL A 234 -18.62 -17.20 12.93
CA VAL A 234 -19.44 -17.83 11.90
C VAL A 234 -18.89 -17.49 10.52
N ILE A 235 -18.65 -18.51 9.71
CA ILE A 235 -18.38 -18.39 8.29
C ILE A 235 -19.66 -18.83 7.56
N ALA A 236 -20.35 -17.86 6.96
CA ALA A 236 -21.58 -18.12 6.22
C ALA A 236 -21.27 -18.77 4.86
N SER A 237 -22.23 -19.48 4.28
CA SER A 237 -22.06 -20.12 2.96
C SER A 237 -21.82 -19.14 1.81
N SER A 238 -22.05 -17.84 2.04
CA SER A 238 -21.70 -16.74 1.13
C SER A 238 -20.22 -16.33 1.16
N GLY A 239 -19.44 -16.90 2.08
CA GLY A 239 -18.05 -16.53 2.33
C GLY A 239 -17.86 -15.37 3.31
N LYS A 240 -18.94 -14.75 3.81
CA LYS A 240 -18.86 -13.69 4.82
C LYS A 240 -18.59 -14.28 6.22
N MET A 241 -17.67 -13.64 6.94
CA MET A 241 -17.31 -14.01 8.31
C MET A 241 -17.95 -13.06 9.31
N PHE A 242 -18.45 -13.61 10.41
CA PHE A 242 -19.04 -12.88 11.53
C PHE A 242 -18.39 -13.35 12.83
N SER A 243 -18.20 -12.47 13.80
CA SER A 243 -17.70 -12.81 15.13
C SER A 243 -18.49 -12.10 16.21
N ARG A 244 -18.62 -12.74 17.37
CA ARG A 244 -19.10 -12.11 18.61
C ARG A 244 -18.45 -12.76 19.82
N TYR A 245 -18.44 -12.07 20.94
CA TYR A 245 -17.87 -12.59 22.18
C TYR A 245 -18.92 -12.56 23.30
N ARG A 246 -18.73 -13.41 24.29
CA ARG A 246 -19.59 -13.50 25.48
C ARG A 246 -18.90 -12.84 26.65
N THR A 247 -19.55 -11.89 27.31
CA THR A 247 -19.09 -11.27 28.55
C THR A 247 -19.80 -11.90 29.76
N THR A 248 -19.58 -11.38 30.96
CA THR A 248 -20.35 -11.74 32.16
C THR A 248 -21.83 -11.35 32.07
N SER A 249 -22.19 -10.39 31.20
CA SER A 249 -23.56 -9.91 31.03
C SER A 249 -24.34 -10.61 29.90
N GLY A 250 -23.69 -11.41 29.06
CA GLY A 250 -24.34 -12.16 27.98
C GLY A 250 -23.53 -12.20 26.68
N TRP A 251 -24.17 -12.57 25.57
CA TRP A 251 -23.55 -12.47 24.24
C TRP A 251 -23.62 -11.04 23.71
N GLY A 252 -22.49 -10.55 23.19
CA GLY A 252 -22.44 -9.32 22.40
C GLY A 252 -23.06 -9.50 21.02
N SER A 253 -23.20 -8.39 20.29
CA SER A 253 -23.74 -8.39 18.92
C SER A 253 -22.82 -9.09 17.93
N TRP A 254 -23.38 -9.64 16.84
CA TRP A 254 -22.59 -10.16 15.73
C TRP A 254 -21.96 -9.03 14.92
N VAL A 255 -20.64 -9.11 14.74
CA VAL A 255 -19.82 -8.18 13.95
C VAL A 255 -19.33 -8.89 12.69
N SER A 256 -19.45 -8.30 11.50
CA SER A 256 -18.93 -8.91 10.27
C SER A 256 -17.50 -8.46 9.94
N GLY A 257 -16.61 -9.41 9.63
CA GLY A 257 -15.30 -9.11 9.07
C GLY A 257 -15.44 -8.61 7.62
N GLY A 258 -14.91 -7.42 7.34
CA GLY A 258 -14.95 -6.79 6.01
C GLY A 258 -15.69 -5.46 5.95
N SER A 259 -16.25 -4.99 7.05
CA SER A 259 -16.61 -3.58 7.21
C SER A 259 -15.43 -2.88 7.88
N GLY A 260 -14.72 -2.04 7.11
CA GLY A 260 -13.90 -0.98 7.71
C GLY A 260 -14.74 -0.28 8.77
N GLY A 261 -14.18 -0.16 9.98
CA GLY A 261 -14.85 0.53 11.06
C GLY A 261 -15.29 1.90 10.55
N SER A 262 -16.60 2.14 10.52
CA SER A 262 -17.09 3.50 10.52
C SER A 262 -16.72 4.04 11.90
N GLY A 263 -15.64 4.83 12.00
CA GLY A 263 -15.39 5.53 13.26
C GLY A 263 -16.61 6.33 13.66
N GLU A 264 -16.84 6.40 14.97
CA GLU A 264 -18.04 6.98 15.53
C GLU A 264 -18.04 8.52 15.43
N THR A 265 -16.86 9.14 15.28
CA THR A 265 -16.68 10.59 15.22
C THR A 265 -16.64 11.14 13.79
N TYR A 266 -16.89 12.43 13.63
CA TYR A 266 -16.80 13.10 12.32
C TYR A 266 -15.36 13.12 11.80
N GLU A 267 -14.41 13.38 12.70
CA GLU A 267 -12.98 13.48 12.45
C GLU A 267 -12.39 12.14 12.00
N ASP A 268 -12.81 11.02 12.62
CA ASP A 268 -12.37 9.68 12.19
C ASP A 268 -12.84 9.37 10.77
N ARG A 269 -14.11 9.67 10.46
CA ARG A 269 -14.64 9.49 9.09
C ARG A 269 -13.89 10.33 8.06
N LEU A 270 -13.50 11.56 8.39
CA LEU A 270 -12.68 12.38 7.49
C LEU A 270 -11.27 11.84 7.32
N MET A 271 -10.64 11.42 8.43
CA MET A 271 -9.29 10.85 8.43
C MET A 271 -9.24 9.54 7.65
N ARG A 272 -10.20 8.64 7.87
CA ARG A 272 -10.34 7.40 7.11
C ARG A 272 -10.66 7.65 5.64
N ALA A 273 -11.57 8.57 5.34
CA ALA A 273 -11.83 8.96 3.95
C ALA A 273 -10.61 9.57 3.26
N PHE A 274 -9.65 10.14 4.00
CA PHE A 274 -8.37 10.58 3.49
C PHE A 274 -7.41 9.39 3.27
N LEU A 275 -7.18 8.59 4.30
CA LEU A 275 -6.26 7.45 4.30
C LEU A 275 -6.63 6.36 3.30
N ASP A 276 -7.92 6.05 3.12
CA ASP A 276 -8.37 5.08 2.12
C ASP A 276 -7.93 5.46 0.70
N LYS A 277 -7.75 6.76 0.43
CA LYS A 277 -7.20 7.23 -0.85
C LYS A 277 -5.68 7.11 -0.89
N THR A 278 -4.98 7.01 0.23
CA THR A 278 -3.52 6.95 0.21
C THR A 278 -2.97 5.53 0.12
N PHE A 279 -3.77 4.48 0.38
CA PHE A 279 -3.37 3.06 0.38
C PHE A 279 -3.44 2.33 -0.98
N THR A 280 -3.69 3.02 -2.09
CA THR A 280 -3.84 2.37 -3.41
C THR A 280 -2.51 1.83 -3.93
N THR A 281 -2.55 0.68 -4.63
CA THR A 281 -1.39 0.11 -5.34
C THR A 281 -1.37 0.56 -6.80
N TRP A 282 -0.18 0.88 -7.32
CA TRP A 282 0.01 1.50 -8.63
C TRP A 282 1.37 1.20 -9.23
N GLN A 283 1.51 1.37 -10.54
CA GLN A 283 2.77 1.16 -11.28
C GLN A 283 3.03 2.36 -12.19
N PRO A 284 4.16 3.09 -12.05
CA PRO A 284 4.50 4.19 -12.94
C PRO A 284 4.71 3.68 -14.38
N GLU A 285 4.16 4.42 -15.33
CA GLU A 285 4.48 4.27 -16.76
C GLU A 285 5.08 5.56 -17.34
N GLY A 286 5.09 6.64 -16.55
CA GLY A 286 5.86 7.85 -16.79
C GLY A 286 7.08 7.96 -15.88
N ASN A 287 7.90 8.97 -16.12
CA ASN A 287 9.10 9.30 -15.34
C ASN A 287 8.73 9.98 -14.02
N ILE A 288 8.17 9.23 -13.07
CA ILE A 288 7.85 9.73 -11.72
C ILE A 288 9.10 9.67 -10.86
N PRO A 289 9.73 10.80 -10.48
CA PRO A 289 11.00 10.79 -9.75
C PRO A 289 10.83 10.18 -8.35
N ARG A 290 11.83 9.39 -7.91
CA ARG A 290 11.93 8.88 -6.53
C ARG A 290 13.02 9.67 -5.79
N ASN A 291 12.91 9.72 -4.46
CA ASN A 291 14.00 10.22 -3.63
C ASN A 291 15.13 9.18 -3.59
N SER A 292 16.18 9.37 -4.41
CA SER A 292 17.46 8.69 -4.21
C SER A 292 18.61 9.56 -4.71
N GLN A 293 19.82 9.27 -4.23
CA GLN A 293 21.08 9.93 -4.64
C GLN A 293 21.45 9.75 -6.11
N GLU A 294 20.59 9.15 -6.92
CA GLU A 294 20.69 9.10 -8.37
C GLU A 294 19.35 9.56 -8.94
N LEU A 295 19.38 10.43 -9.95
CA LEU A 295 18.24 10.74 -10.83
C LEU A 295 17.53 9.44 -11.22
N SER A 296 16.46 9.11 -10.54
CA SER A 296 15.85 7.79 -10.67
C SER A 296 14.34 7.90 -10.51
N TYR A 297 13.69 6.90 -11.08
CA TYR A 297 12.25 6.88 -11.23
C TYR A 297 11.67 5.67 -10.50
N TYR A 298 10.44 5.79 -10.02
CA TYR A 298 9.70 4.63 -9.54
C TYR A 298 9.59 3.58 -10.67
N SER A 299 9.60 2.29 -10.32
CA SER A 299 9.40 1.18 -11.26
C SER A 299 8.69 0.01 -10.57
N GLY A 300 7.92 -0.77 -11.33
CA GLY A 300 7.13 -1.89 -10.80
C GLY A 300 5.93 -1.47 -9.96
N ALA A 301 5.31 -2.42 -9.26
CA ALA A 301 4.14 -2.16 -8.42
C ALA A 301 4.56 -1.53 -7.07
N ILE A 302 3.93 -0.40 -6.73
CA ILE A 302 4.16 0.44 -5.56
C ILE A 302 2.84 0.52 -4.76
N SER A 303 2.90 0.44 -3.45
CA SER A 303 1.73 0.62 -2.56
C SER A 303 1.93 1.84 -1.69
N GLY A 304 0.97 2.76 -1.63
CA GLY A 304 1.08 3.97 -0.81
C GLY A 304 1.36 5.24 -1.63
N LEU A 305 1.63 6.36 -0.94
CA LEU A 305 1.92 7.63 -1.59
C LEU A 305 3.36 7.66 -2.15
N PRO A 306 3.60 8.32 -3.29
CA PRO A 306 4.94 8.66 -3.73
C PRO A 306 5.64 9.48 -2.64
N TYR A 307 6.69 8.91 -2.03
CA TYR A 307 7.55 9.63 -1.11
C TYR A 307 8.40 10.60 -1.90
N SER A 308 8.28 11.88 -1.59
CA SER A 308 9.03 12.88 -2.31
C SER A 308 9.74 13.81 -1.34
N SER A 309 11.07 13.72 -1.37
CA SER A 309 11.96 14.83 -1.03
C SER A 309 12.48 15.47 -2.34
N VAL A 310 11.68 15.38 -3.41
CA VAL A 310 12.09 15.65 -4.80
C VAL A 310 11.86 17.11 -5.20
N PHE A 311 11.99 18.06 -4.26
CA PHE A 311 11.75 19.48 -4.48
C PHE A 311 12.52 20.05 -5.69
N ASN A 312 13.63 19.44 -6.09
CA ASN A 312 14.40 19.75 -7.31
C ASN A 312 13.62 19.56 -8.63
N PHE A 313 12.65 18.65 -8.68
CA PHE A 313 11.78 18.43 -9.85
C PHE A 313 10.43 19.12 -9.68
N GLY A 314 10.33 20.02 -8.70
CA GLY A 314 9.08 20.69 -8.37
C GLY A 314 8.44 21.44 -9.55
N ASN A 315 9.26 21.93 -10.48
CA ASN A 315 8.80 22.55 -11.73
C ASN A 315 8.37 21.54 -12.80
N ASP A 316 8.93 20.34 -12.81
CA ASP A 316 8.60 19.31 -13.81
C ASP A 316 7.27 18.62 -13.51
N ILE A 317 6.88 18.58 -12.22
CA ILE A 317 5.68 17.88 -11.75
C ILE A 317 4.66 18.80 -11.07
N TYR A 318 5.02 20.06 -10.79
CA TYR A 318 4.19 21.07 -10.12
C TYR A 318 3.57 20.54 -8.82
N TYR A 319 4.42 20.30 -7.82
CA TYR A 319 4.12 19.65 -6.53
C TYR A 319 2.98 20.25 -5.69
N ASN A 320 2.48 21.43 -6.07
CA ASN A 320 1.44 22.17 -5.34
C ASN A 320 0.05 22.06 -6.00
N ARG A 321 -0.25 20.94 -6.66
CA ARG A 321 -1.53 20.70 -7.33
C ARG A 321 -2.62 20.30 -6.35
N GLY A 322 -3.85 20.72 -6.67
CA GLY A 322 -5.04 20.22 -6.02
C GLY A 322 -5.27 18.73 -6.32
N LEU A 323 -6.03 18.09 -5.44
CA LEU A 323 -6.31 16.66 -5.50
C LEU A 323 -6.94 16.25 -6.85
N SER A 324 -7.89 17.05 -7.36
CA SER A 324 -8.58 16.76 -8.63
C SER A 324 -7.65 16.76 -9.85
N SER A 325 -6.64 17.62 -9.86
CA SER A 325 -5.63 17.67 -10.92
C SER A 325 -4.76 16.44 -10.91
N PHE A 326 -4.33 16.02 -9.72
CA PHE A 326 -3.58 14.78 -9.59
C PHE A 326 -4.37 13.58 -10.12
N PHE A 327 -5.63 13.42 -9.68
CA PHE A 327 -6.47 12.29 -10.05
C PHE A 327 -6.79 12.18 -11.54
N SER A 328 -6.96 13.31 -12.20
CA SER A 328 -7.19 13.34 -13.65
C SER A 328 -5.89 13.13 -14.42
N ALA A 329 -4.77 13.67 -13.93
CA ALA A 329 -3.44 13.42 -14.49
C ALA A 329 -3.10 11.93 -14.53
N VAL A 330 -3.28 11.20 -13.42
CA VAL A 330 -2.99 9.75 -13.37
C VAL A 330 -3.87 8.89 -14.29
N LYS A 331 -4.98 9.43 -14.81
CA LYS A 331 -5.87 8.75 -15.76
C LYS A 331 -5.56 9.07 -17.22
N ASN A 332 -4.83 10.14 -17.49
CA ASN A 332 -4.38 10.51 -18.81
C ASN A 332 -3.05 9.80 -19.12
N LYS A 333 -3.04 8.86 -20.08
CA LYS A 333 -1.83 8.15 -20.51
C LYS A 333 -0.71 9.07 -21.02
N GLY A 334 -1.07 10.25 -21.52
CA GLY A 334 -0.12 11.28 -21.92
C GLY A 334 0.38 12.17 -20.79
N SER A 335 -0.06 11.95 -19.54
CA SER A 335 0.38 12.72 -18.39
C SER A 335 1.73 12.24 -17.84
N VAL A 336 2.53 13.19 -17.35
CA VAL A 336 3.77 12.90 -16.61
C VAL A 336 3.54 12.12 -15.31
N LEU A 337 2.30 12.12 -14.78
CA LEU A 337 1.92 11.39 -13.57
C LEU A 337 1.24 10.05 -13.86
N TYR A 338 1.14 9.63 -15.13
CA TYR A 338 0.41 8.41 -15.49
C TYR A 338 1.01 7.14 -14.84
N SER A 339 0.11 6.30 -14.31
CA SER A 339 0.46 5.01 -13.71
C SER A 339 -0.63 3.94 -13.95
N LYS A 340 -0.22 2.70 -14.26
CA LYS A 340 -1.06 1.50 -14.35
C LYS A 340 -1.49 1.02 -12.96
N GLY A 341 -2.58 0.26 -12.89
CA GLY A 341 -3.13 -0.22 -11.61
C GLY A 341 -4.05 0.78 -10.89
N TYR A 342 -3.99 2.06 -11.27
CA TYR A 342 -5.01 3.04 -10.92
C TYR A 342 -6.21 2.95 -11.86
N GLY A 343 -7.38 2.59 -11.32
CA GLY A 343 -8.67 2.78 -11.98
C GLY A 343 -9.14 1.66 -12.91
N GLN A 344 -9.40 0.47 -12.38
CA GLN A 344 -10.56 -0.31 -12.83
C GLN A 344 -11.74 0.03 -11.92
N ASP A 345 -12.51 1.04 -12.30
CA ASP A 345 -13.78 1.42 -11.66
C ASP A 345 -13.79 1.76 -10.15
N THR A 346 -12.66 2.19 -9.59
CA THR A 346 -12.58 2.66 -8.20
C THR A 346 -12.14 4.11 -8.16
N ARG A 347 -13.10 5.01 -7.90
CA ARG A 347 -12.79 6.34 -7.35
C ARG A 347 -12.06 6.10 -6.03
N ARG A 348 -10.77 6.45 -5.90
CA ARG A 348 -10.02 6.91 -4.70
C ARG A 348 -8.54 6.45 -4.68
N GLY A 349 -7.64 7.44 -4.71
CA GLY A 349 -6.18 7.49 -4.39
C GLY A 349 -5.18 8.04 -5.43
N SER A 350 -4.21 8.95 -5.17
CA SER A 350 -3.34 9.31 -4.02
C SER A 350 -3.00 10.85 -3.97
N TYR A 351 -2.30 11.37 -2.94
CA TYR A 351 -1.86 12.77 -2.79
C TYR A 351 -0.33 12.84 -2.96
N TYR A 352 0.16 13.45 -4.04
CA TYR A 352 1.56 13.35 -4.46
C TYR A 352 2.53 14.09 -3.51
N GLY A 353 3.50 13.34 -2.98
CA GLY A 353 4.85 13.87 -2.70
C GLY A 353 5.15 14.40 -1.30
N THR A 354 4.82 13.65 -0.25
CA THR A 354 5.09 14.09 1.13
C THR A 354 6.20 13.28 1.80
N VAL A 355 7.05 13.96 2.56
CA VAL A 355 7.81 13.35 3.67
C VAL A 355 6.93 13.31 4.92
N CYS A 356 7.34 12.56 5.95
CA CYS A 356 6.49 12.33 7.14
C CYS A 356 5.99 13.62 7.80
N SER A 357 6.80 14.68 7.85
CA SER A 357 6.40 15.97 8.44
C SER A 357 5.44 16.78 7.59
N THR A 358 5.58 16.73 6.26
CA THR A 358 4.64 17.36 5.33
C THR A 358 3.29 16.66 5.38
N PHE A 359 3.32 15.32 5.47
CA PHE A 359 2.12 14.51 5.70
C PHE A 359 1.43 14.89 7.01
N GLY A 360 2.18 14.94 8.12
CA GLY A 360 1.68 15.37 9.43
C GLY A 360 1.10 16.79 9.41
N SER A 361 1.81 17.76 8.82
CA SER A 361 1.33 19.15 8.72
C SER A 361 0.03 19.25 7.91
N TYR A 362 -0.03 18.57 6.76
CA TYR A 362 -1.21 18.59 5.88
C TYR A 362 -2.43 17.95 6.54
N ILE A 363 -2.25 16.76 7.12
CA ILE A 363 -3.36 15.97 7.68
C ILE A 363 -3.91 16.63 8.96
N SER A 364 -3.07 17.34 9.70
CA SER A 364 -3.49 18.21 10.81
C SER A 364 -4.02 19.57 10.34
N GLY A 365 -4.18 19.79 9.02
CA GLY A 365 -4.86 20.95 8.44
C GLY A 365 -4.06 22.25 8.45
N GLN A 366 -2.75 22.16 8.61
CA GLN A 366 -1.86 23.33 8.64
C GLN A 366 -1.71 23.92 7.23
N LYS A 367 -1.79 25.25 7.13
CA LYS A 367 -1.57 25.97 5.87
C LYS A 367 -0.09 26.09 5.51
N ILE A 368 0.76 26.22 6.52
CA ILE A 368 2.21 26.24 6.38
C ILE A 368 2.73 24.83 6.66
N TYR A 369 3.65 24.34 5.83
CA TYR A 369 4.29 23.05 6.05
C TYR A 369 5.45 23.20 7.03
N TYR A 370 5.44 22.41 8.10
CA TYR A 370 6.49 22.38 9.12
C TYR A 370 7.30 21.09 9.01
N THR A 371 8.62 21.22 9.06
CA THR A 371 9.56 20.10 9.09
C THR A 371 9.56 19.44 10.46
N THR A 372 10.13 18.23 10.58
CA THR A 372 10.29 17.57 11.88
C THR A 372 11.06 18.45 12.86
N THR A 373 12.04 19.23 12.43
CA THR A 373 12.81 20.11 13.32
C THR A 373 11.97 21.28 13.86
N GLU A 374 10.94 21.71 13.12
CA GLU A 374 10.12 22.87 13.47
C GLU A 374 8.90 22.50 14.32
N ILE A 375 8.38 21.26 14.20
CA ILE A 375 7.16 20.83 14.92
C ILE A 375 7.20 21.17 16.42
N PRO A 376 8.29 20.91 17.17
CA PRO A 376 8.35 21.25 18.60
C PRO A 376 8.20 22.74 18.94
N GLU A 377 8.46 23.63 17.98
CA GLU A 377 8.36 25.09 18.17
C GLU A 377 6.97 25.64 17.84
N VAL A 378 6.19 24.92 17.03
CA VAL A 378 4.90 25.40 16.48
C VAL A 378 3.68 24.61 16.94
N ALA A 379 3.91 23.47 17.59
CA ALA A 379 2.88 22.62 18.18
C ALA A 379 3.08 22.53 19.69
N GLU A 380 1.99 22.30 20.42
CA GLU A 380 2.00 22.14 21.86
C GLU A 380 2.40 20.72 22.23
N GLU A 381 3.43 20.57 23.08
CA GLU A 381 3.83 19.26 23.62
C GLU A 381 2.76 18.77 24.60
N ILE A 382 2.20 17.58 24.34
CA ILE A 382 1.27 16.92 25.25
C ILE A 382 2.09 16.10 26.24
N THR A 383 2.06 16.52 27.51
CA THR A 383 2.55 15.66 28.60
C THR A 383 1.56 14.52 28.79
N TYR A 384 1.93 13.33 28.30
CA TYR A 384 1.11 12.13 28.40
C TYR A 384 0.92 11.71 29.86
N VAL A 385 -0.34 11.65 30.30
CA VAL A 385 -0.76 11.12 31.61
C VAL A 385 -1.62 9.89 31.41
N ASP A 386 -2.58 9.96 30.48
CA ASP A 386 -3.50 8.87 30.16
C ASP A 386 -3.90 8.91 28.67
N ILE A 387 -4.37 7.77 28.18
CA ILE A 387 -4.77 7.57 26.79
C ILE A 387 -5.98 8.42 26.39
N GLU A 388 -6.82 8.80 27.35
CA GLU A 388 -7.96 9.71 27.14
C GLU A 388 -7.56 11.10 26.61
N GLN A 389 -6.30 11.50 26.72
CA GLN A 389 -5.80 12.79 26.23
C GLN A 389 -5.52 12.80 24.72
N ILE A 390 -5.47 11.62 24.09
CA ILE A 390 -5.06 11.45 22.70
C ILE A 390 -6.21 11.78 21.75
N ASN A 391 -5.92 12.62 20.75
CA ASN A 391 -6.87 12.99 19.71
C ASN A 391 -6.40 12.56 18.33
N ILE A 392 -7.37 12.37 17.43
CA ILE A 392 -7.12 12.14 16.01
C ILE A 392 -6.39 13.35 15.42
N GLY A 393 -5.21 13.07 14.83
CA GLY A 393 -4.29 14.02 14.21
C GLY A 393 -3.17 14.50 15.14
N ASP A 394 -3.09 14.00 16.38
CA ASP A 394 -1.92 14.18 17.24
C ASP A 394 -0.67 13.59 16.56
N ILE A 395 0.45 14.28 16.74
CA ILE A 395 1.73 13.93 16.11
C ILE A 395 2.61 13.19 17.13
N LEU A 396 2.97 11.95 16.82
CA LEU A 396 4.05 11.25 17.49
C LEU A 396 5.36 11.70 16.83
N TRP A 397 6.19 12.40 17.57
CA TRP A 397 7.38 13.06 17.06
C TRP A 397 8.66 12.51 17.70
N THR A 398 9.70 12.37 16.89
CA THR A 398 11.07 12.17 17.35
C THR A 398 12.04 12.90 16.41
N SER A 399 13.31 13.02 16.78
CA SER A 399 14.27 13.74 15.92
C SER A 399 14.34 13.10 14.54
N GLY A 400 14.03 13.88 13.49
CA GLY A 400 14.05 13.44 12.09
C GLY A 400 12.88 12.55 11.64
N HIS A 401 11.88 12.25 12.50
CA HIS A 401 10.73 11.44 12.09
C HIS A 401 9.44 11.79 12.84
N CYS A 402 8.29 11.60 12.20
CA CYS A 402 7.01 11.69 12.88
C CYS A 402 5.96 10.74 12.32
N LYS A 403 4.97 10.42 13.15
CA LYS A 403 3.77 9.64 12.83
C LYS A 403 2.53 10.39 13.31
N VAL A 404 1.36 9.94 12.89
CA VAL A 404 0.09 10.60 13.19
C VAL A 404 -0.87 9.60 13.82
N VAL A 405 -1.58 10.00 14.87
CA VAL A 405 -2.73 9.24 15.38
C VAL A 405 -3.89 9.40 14.39
N SER A 406 -4.27 8.33 13.69
CA SER A 406 -5.32 8.38 12.68
C SER A 406 -6.68 7.93 13.17
N SER A 407 -6.73 7.20 14.28
CA SER A 407 -7.98 6.72 14.85
C SER A 407 -7.80 6.46 16.35
N VAL A 408 -8.84 6.75 17.13
CA VAL A 408 -8.93 6.42 18.55
C VAL A 408 -10.36 5.92 18.77
N ASN A 409 -10.49 4.63 19.07
CA ASN A 409 -11.77 4.03 19.41
C ASN A 409 -11.67 3.29 20.73
N VAL A 410 -12.79 3.15 21.42
CA VAL A 410 -12.91 2.31 22.60
C VAL A 410 -13.96 1.26 22.28
N ASP A 411 -13.63 -0.01 22.46
CA ASP A 411 -14.61 -1.07 22.25
C ASP A 411 -15.59 -1.19 23.43
N GLU A 412 -16.58 -2.08 23.29
CA GLU A 412 -17.63 -2.26 24.30
C GLU A 412 -17.08 -2.75 25.67
N ASP A 413 -15.85 -3.29 25.69
CA ASP A 413 -15.14 -3.76 26.89
C ASP A 413 -14.26 -2.66 27.53
N GLY A 414 -14.21 -1.46 26.94
CA GLY A 414 -13.40 -0.35 27.42
C GLY A 414 -11.94 -0.39 26.98
N ILE A 415 -11.58 -1.25 26.01
CA ILE A 415 -10.22 -1.34 25.49
C ILE A 415 -10.04 -0.30 24.39
N TYR A 416 -8.99 0.51 24.55
CA TYR A 416 -8.61 1.49 23.54
C TYR A 416 -7.96 0.80 22.34
N ASN A 417 -8.33 1.27 21.14
CA ASN A 417 -7.74 0.90 19.86
C ASN A 417 -7.23 2.18 19.20
N ILE A 418 -5.94 2.45 19.33
CA ILE A 418 -5.27 3.61 18.75
C ILE A 418 -4.55 3.18 17.49
N VAL A 419 -4.91 3.79 16.38
CA VAL A 419 -4.23 3.56 15.11
C VAL A 419 -3.22 4.67 14.89
N VAL A 420 -1.95 4.29 14.78
CA VAL A 420 -0.85 5.18 14.43
C VAL A 420 -0.48 4.92 12.98
N THR A 421 -0.51 5.97 12.18
CA THR A 421 -0.21 5.92 10.75
C THR A 421 1.08 6.66 10.45
N GLU A 422 1.91 6.06 9.61
CA GLU A 422 3.13 6.69 9.11
C GLU A 422 3.32 6.49 7.61
N GLN A 423 3.89 7.51 6.96
CA GLN A 423 4.49 7.38 5.65
C GLN A 423 5.96 6.98 5.83
N GLY A 424 6.28 5.71 5.58
CA GLY A 424 7.63 5.15 5.66
C GLY A 424 8.20 4.87 4.27
N GLY A 425 9.07 5.75 3.78
CA GLY A 425 9.53 5.67 2.39
C GLY A 425 8.31 5.69 1.46
N TYR A 426 8.27 4.81 0.45
CA TYR A 426 7.16 4.74 -0.51
C TYR A 426 5.89 4.06 0.00
N ASN A 427 5.88 3.51 1.23
CA ASN A 427 4.73 2.80 1.78
C ASN A 427 4.03 3.62 2.88
N MET A 428 2.71 3.52 2.91
CA MET A 428 1.90 3.88 4.07
C MET A 428 1.77 2.66 4.99
N MET A 429 1.95 2.86 6.30
CA MET A 429 1.84 1.80 7.30
C MET A 429 0.90 2.23 8.43
N GLU A 430 0.07 1.30 8.88
CA GLU A 430 -0.73 1.45 10.10
C GLU A 430 -0.31 0.41 11.13
N THR A 431 -0.17 0.87 12.37
CA THR A 431 -0.01 -0.01 13.53
C THR A 431 -1.12 0.28 14.52
N VAL A 432 -1.78 -0.77 14.99
CA VAL A 432 -2.85 -0.68 16.00
C VAL A 432 -2.27 -0.98 17.37
N TYR A 433 -2.55 -0.11 18.32
CA TYR A 433 -2.09 -0.21 19.70
C TYR A 433 -3.29 -0.26 20.66
N ASP A 434 -3.16 -1.07 21.70
CA ASP A 434 -3.92 -0.89 22.94
C ASP A 434 -3.22 0.15 23.83
N LYS A 435 -3.80 0.45 25.01
CA LYS A 435 -3.20 1.41 25.96
C LYS A 435 -1.75 1.05 26.31
N ASP A 436 -1.50 -0.19 26.71
CA ASP A 436 -0.17 -0.66 27.11
C ASP A 436 0.84 -0.60 25.95
N GLY A 437 0.40 -0.96 24.74
CA GLY A 437 1.17 -0.86 23.51
C GLY A 437 1.52 0.59 23.16
N PHE A 438 0.55 1.50 23.28
CA PHE A 438 0.76 2.92 23.03
C PHE A 438 1.73 3.54 24.04
N GLU A 439 1.69 3.11 25.30
CA GLU A 439 2.69 3.54 26.28
C GLU A 439 4.10 3.01 25.97
N LYS A 440 4.22 1.81 25.40
CA LYS A 440 5.52 1.22 25.00
C LYS A 440 6.18 2.02 23.88
N ILE A 441 5.42 2.49 22.89
CA ILE A 441 5.97 3.33 21.81
C ILE A 441 6.47 4.68 22.36
N LEU A 442 5.75 5.32 23.28
CA LEU A 442 6.24 6.55 23.93
C LEU A 442 7.51 6.33 24.75
N LYS A 443 7.71 5.12 25.30
CA LYS A 443 8.90 4.73 26.09
C LYS A 443 10.05 4.18 25.23
N GLY A 444 9.88 4.02 23.91
CA GLY A 444 10.91 3.46 23.01
C GLY A 444 11.18 1.96 23.21
N ILE A 445 10.21 1.22 23.74
CA ILE A 445 10.31 -0.23 23.99
C ILE A 445 9.32 -1.04 23.15
N ASP A 446 8.65 -0.40 22.19
CA ASP A 446 7.77 -1.08 21.25
C ASP A 446 8.59 -2.01 20.32
N PRO A 447 8.14 -3.27 20.10
CA PRO A 447 8.85 -4.21 19.23
C PRO A 447 8.88 -3.82 17.75
N HIS A 448 7.96 -2.95 17.29
CA HIS A 448 7.91 -2.51 15.89
C HIS A 448 8.75 -1.24 15.66
N ASP A 449 8.82 -0.36 16.65
CA ASP A 449 9.63 0.87 16.59
C ASP A 449 10.24 1.24 17.96
N LYS A 450 11.56 1.17 18.06
CA LYS A 450 12.30 1.42 19.31
C LYS A 450 12.63 2.89 19.57
N ARG A 451 12.22 3.81 18.69
CA ARG A 451 12.45 5.24 18.89
C ARG A 451 11.56 5.75 20.03
N VAL A 452 12.09 6.68 20.82
CA VAL A 452 11.30 7.39 21.84
C VAL A 452 10.52 8.51 21.16
N PHE A 453 9.20 8.47 21.28
CA PHE A 453 8.30 9.48 20.72
C PHE A 453 7.73 10.40 21.79
N LYS A 454 7.67 11.69 21.47
CA LYS A 454 6.91 12.71 22.18
C LYS A 454 5.60 12.99 21.44
N LEU A 455 4.59 13.51 22.15
CA LEU A 455 3.32 13.88 21.55
C LEU A 455 3.22 15.38 21.35
N TYR A 456 2.74 15.79 20.18
CA TYR A 456 2.50 17.18 19.84
C TYR A 456 1.12 17.38 19.21
N ARG A 457 0.51 18.54 19.48
CA ARG A 457 -0.77 18.96 18.91
C ARG A 457 -0.70 20.37 18.34
N PHE A 458 -1.14 20.56 17.11
CA PHE A 458 -1.25 21.91 16.55
C PHE A 458 -2.47 22.64 17.13
N GLN A 459 -2.32 23.91 17.51
CA GLN A 459 -3.42 24.69 18.09
C GLN A 459 -4.63 24.84 17.15
N ASN A 460 -4.38 24.95 15.84
CA ASN A 460 -5.42 25.08 14.80
C ASN A 460 -5.64 23.76 14.05
N GLN A 461 -5.49 22.63 14.73
CA GLN A 461 -5.64 21.31 14.12
C GLN A 461 -7.05 21.10 13.57
N ARG A 462 -7.13 20.67 12.31
CA ARG A 462 -8.38 20.27 11.67
C ARG A 462 -8.10 19.19 10.64
N ILE A 463 -8.94 18.17 10.60
CA ILE A 463 -8.82 17.13 9.57
C ILE A 463 -9.46 17.65 8.29
N PRO A 464 -8.71 17.80 7.18
CA PRO A 464 -9.25 18.38 5.96
C PRO A 464 -10.30 17.46 5.34
N VAL A 465 -11.44 18.03 4.92
CA VAL A 465 -12.39 17.32 4.07
C VAL A 465 -11.81 17.23 2.67
N LEU A 466 -11.63 16.02 2.15
CA LEU A 466 -11.20 15.89 0.77
C LEU A 466 -12.29 16.39 -0.18
N PRO A 467 -11.97 17.31 -1.11
CA PRO A 467 -12.96 17.81 -2.05
C PRO A 467 -13.48 16.67 -2.93
N LYS A 468 -14.74 16.81 -3.37
CA LYS A 468 -15.28 15.96 -4.43
C LYS A 468 -14.43 16.18 -5.68
N ILE A 469 -13.91 15.09 -6.23
CA ILE A 469 -13.09 15.10 -7.44
C ILE A 469 -14.05 15.05 -8.62
N GLU A 470 -14.05 16.10 -9.44
CA GLU A 470 -14.88 16.24 -10.63
C GLU A 470 -13.98 16.72 -11.77
N TYR A 471 -13.88 15.94 -12.83
CA TYR A 471 -13.04 16.26 -13.98
C TYR A 471 -13.68 15.75 -15.28
N SER A 472 -13.26 16.31 -16.42
CA SER A 472 -13.64 15.82 -17.75
C SER A 472 -12.97 14.49 -18.07
N GLU A 473 -13.75 13.50 -18.53
CA GLU A 473 -13.22 12.20 -18.99
C GLU A 473 -12.72 12.24 -20.44
N ASN A 474 -13.05 13.31 -21.18
CA ASN A 474 -12.72 13.42 -22.61
C ASN A 474 -11.58 14.41 -22.88
N VAL A 475 -11.52 15.51 -22.13
CA VAL A 475 -10.48 16.52 -22.25
C VAL A 475 -9.65 16.56 -20.98
N ILE A 476 -8.37 16.21 -21.06
CA ILE A 476 -7.49 16.20 -19.88
C ILE A 476 -6.14 16.81 -20.25
N SER A 477 -5.66 17.79 -19.48
CA SER A 477 -4.31 18.32 -19.70
C SER A 477 -3.24 17.29 -19.38
N GLU A 478 -2.03 17.45 -19.92
CA GLU A 478 -0.88 16.60 -19.59
C GLU A 478 -0.52 16.65 -18.09
N TYR A 479 -1.06 17.63 -17.35
CA TYR A 479 -0.90 17.74 -15.92
C TYR A 479 -2.21 17.64 -15.13
N GLY A 480 -3.29 17.19 -15.77
CA GLY A 480 -4.61 17.01 -15.19
C GLY A 480 -5.56 18.20 -15.31
N ASP A 481 -6.80 17.98 -14.92
CA ASP A 481 -7.90 18.93 -14.86
C ASP A 481 -7.84 19.82 -13.61
N ARG A 482 -8.47 20.99 -13.62
CA ARG A 482 -8.52 21.96 -12.52
C ARG A 482 -7.11 22.28 -12.08
N THR A 483 -6.29 22.76 -12.99
CA THR A 483 -4.91 23.11 -12.70
C THR A 483 -4.57 24.51 -13.20
N TYR A 484 -3.45 25.05 -12.71
CA TYR A 484 -2.96 26.36 -13.12
C TYR A 484 -1.71 26.24 -13.99
N PHE A 485 -1.49 27.27 -14.80
CA PHE A 485 -0.33 27.45 -15.67
C PHE A 485 0.10 28.91 -15.63
N GLU A 486 1.41 29.15 -15.66
CA GLU A 486 1.93 30.51 -15.78
C GLU A 486 1.63 31.07 -17.18
N GLN A 487 1.36 32.37 -17.27
CA GLN A 487 1.15 33.04 -18.54
C GLN A 487 2.33 32.79 -19.49
N GLY A 488 2.03 32.35 -20.71
CA GLY A 488 3.04 32.04 -21.73
C GLY A 488 3.61 30.62 -21.67
N GLN A 489 3.27 29.83 -20.64
CA GLN A 489 3.62 28.42 -20.60
C GLN A 489 2.82 27.61 -21.64
N ASP A 490 3.48 26.69 -22.33
CA ASP A 490 2.79 25.75 -23.21
C ASP A 490 1.88 24.82 -22.40
N VAL A 491 0.68 24.57 -22.93
CA VAL A 491 -0.35 23.74 -22.29
C VAL A 491 -0.80 22.70 -23.28
N PHE A 492 -0.51 21.44 -23.00
CA PHE A 492 -0.92 20.33 -23.86
C PHE A 492 -2.13 19.58 -23.27
N ILE A 493 -3.11 19.25 -24.11
CA ILE A 493 -4.30 18.48 -23.73
C ILE A 493 -4.46 17.22 -24.58
N ALA A 494 -4.91 16.13 -23.96
CA ALA A 494 -5.47 14.98 -24.66
C ALA A 494 -6.97 15.24 -24.91
N VAL A 495 -7.43 14.89 -26.11
CA VAL A 495 -8.85 14.85 -26.47
C VAL A 495 -9.15 13.44 -26.97
N LYS A 496 -10.05 12.72 -26.30
CA LYS A 496 -10.31 11.30 -26.56
C LYS A 496 -11.27 11.10 -27.74
N ASP A 497 -12.33 11.90 -27.81
CA ASP A 497 -13.40 11.79 -28.80
C ASP A 497 -13.77 13.18 -29.34
N GLY A 498 -13.75 13.33 -30.67
CA GLY A 498 -14.13 14.57 -31.38
C GLY A 498 -12.99 15.18 -32.19
N GLU A 499 -13.34 16.02 -33.16
CA GLU A 499 -12.37 16.72 -34.04
C GLU A 499 -12.16 18.19 -33.65
N HIS A 500 -12.99 18.71 -32.74
CA HIS A 500 -13.00 20.10 -32.34
C HIS A 500 -12.92 20.23 -30.81
N ILE A 501 -12.36 21.34 -30.36
CA ILE A 501 -12.34 21.75 -28.96
C ILE A 501 -13.01 23.12 -28.82
N ASN A 502 -13.91 23.23 -27.84
CA ASN A 502 -14.47 24.50 -27.39
C ASN A 502 -13.61 25.03 -26.24
N ILE A 503 -13.20 26.29 -26.33
CA ILE A 503 -12.46 27.00 -25.29
C ILE A 503 -13.27 28.22 -24.88
N SER A 504 -13.65 28.29 -23.60
CA SER A 504 -14.46 29.36 -23.03
C SER A 504 -13.75 30.05 -21.87
N ASP A 505 -13.73 31.38 -21.83
CA ASP A 505 -13.26 32.19 -20.69
C ASP A 505 -14.40 32.63 -19.76
N GLY A 506 -15.59 32.04 -19.94
CA GLY A 506 -16.82 32.38 -19.25
C GLY A 506 -17.59 33.56 -19.86
N SER A 507 -16.94 34.41 -20.67
CA SER A 507 -17.58 35.51 -21.39
C SER A 507 -17.76 35.19 -22.88
N ASN A 508 -16.78 34.53 -23.49
CA ASN A 508 -16.76 34.14 -24.89
C ASN A 508 -16.39 32.66 -25.00
N THR A 509 -16.98 31.99 -26.00
CA THR A 509 -16.61 30.61 -26.36
C THR A 509 -16.19 30.60 -27.82
N ASN A 510 -14.99 30.07 -28.07
CA ASN A 510 -14.47 29.86 -29.41
C ASN A 510 -14.28 28.36 -29.67
N ARG A 511 -14.59 27.94 -30.90
CA ARG A 511 -14.47 26.55 -31.34
C ARG A 511 -13.32 26.42 -32.34
N TYR A 512 -12.43 25.47 -32.09
CA TYR A 512 -11.22 25.26 -32.88
C TYR A 512 -11.11 23.82 -33.37
N LEU A 513 -10.56 23.64 -34.57
CA LEU A 513 -10.26 22.33 -35.14
C LEU A 513 -8.93 21.82 -34.59
N LEU A 514 -8.92 20.59 -34.04
CA LEU A 514 -7.72 20.02 -33.41
C LEU A 514 -6.56 19.84 -34.39
N SER A 515 -6.84 19.45 -35.64
CA SER A 515 -5.82 19.26 -36.67
C SER A 515 -5.09 20.55 -37.08
N GLY A 516 -5.58 21.71 -36.64
CA GLY A 516 -4.92 23.01 -36.84
C GLY A 516 -3.98 23.41 -35.70
N MET A 517 -3.93 22.64 -34.61
CA MET A 517 -3.08 22.91 -33.45
C MET A 517 -1.74 22.21 -33.57
N SER A 518 -0.69 22.77 -32.98
CA SER A 518 0.56 22.01 -32.81
C SER A 518 0.35 20.89 -31.79
N SER A 519 0.96 19.73 -32.02
CA SER A 519 0.79 18.55 -31.16
C SER A 519 2.12 17.82 -30.87
N LYS A 520 2.10 16.95 -29.86
CA LYS A 520 3.16 15.99 -29.54
C LYS A 520 2.56 14.64 -29.18
N ILE A 521 3.30 13.54 -29.37
CA ILE A 521 2.85 12.20 -29.00
C ILE A 521 3.57 11.74 -27.72
N VAL A 522 2.80 11.33 -26.72
CA VAL A 522 3.30 10.78 -25.45
C VAL A 522 2.57 9.46 -25.17
N ASN A 523 3.31 8.36 -24.99
CA ASN A 523 2.74 7.03 -24.72
C ASN A 523 1.64 6.60 -25.70
N GLY A 524 1.78 6.98 -26.98
CA GLY A 524 0.81 6.69 -28.04
C GLY A 524 -0.46 7.55 -28.03
N ILE A 525 -0.52 8.57 -27.17
CA ILE A 525 -1.59 9.57 -27.14
C ILE A 525 -1.08 10.87 -27.77
N GLU A 526 -1.85 11.43 -28.69
CA GLU A 526 -1.59 12.76 -29.25
C GLU A 526 -2.11 13.84 -28.29
N LEU A 527 -1.25 14.81 -27.99
CA LEU A 527 -1.54 15.94 -27.11
C LEU A 527 -1.44 17.25 -27.90
N TYR A 528 -2.47 18.08 -27.84
CA TYR A 528 -2.60 19.33 -28.60
C TYR A 528 -2.26 20.54 -27.74
N ASN A 529 -1.44 21.46 -28.25
CA ASN A 529 -1.07 22.68 -27.55
C ASN A 529 -2.18 23.73 -27.66
N VAL A 530 -2.81 24.06 -26.54
CA VAL A 530 -3.89 25.05 -26.47
C VAL A 530 -3.43 26.45 -26.08
N ARG A 531 -2.16 26.64 -25.66
CA ARG A 531 -1.63 27.94 -25.22
C ARG A 531 -1.95 29.09 -26.19
N PRO A 532 -1.78 28.97 -27.53
CA PRO A 532 -2.04 30.08 -28.46
C PRO A 532 -3.50 30.56 -28.49
N TYR A 533 -4.44 29.76 -27.96
CA TYR A 533 -5.88 29.99 -28.02
C TYR A 533 -6.46 30.48 -26.69
N LEU A 534 -5.61 30.65 -25.66
CA LEU A 534 -5.97 31.22 -24.37
C LEU A 534 -5.77 32.74 -24.42
N SER A 535 -6.85 33.49 -24.21
CA SER A 535 -6.94 34.96 -24.39
C SER A 535 -6.16 35.81 -23.37
N GLY A 536 -5.57 35.22 -22.33
CA GLY A 536 -4.82 35.91 -21.28
C GLY A 536 -4.94 35.22 -19.92
N THR A 537 -4.65 35.95 -18.86
CA THR A 537 -4.81 35.48 -17.47
C THR A 537 -6.30 35.39 -17.12
N ALA A 538 -6.82 34.17 -17.05
CA ALA A 538 -8.23 33.89 -16.75
C ALA A 538 -8.43 32.42 -16.32
N GLU A 539 -9.67 32.07 -15.97
CA GLU A 539 -10.12 30.68 -15.90
C GLU A 539 -10.77 30.29 -17.22
N TYR A 540 -10.43 29.10 -17.71
CA TYR A 540 -10.91 28.54 -18.96
C TYR A 540 -11.63 27.21 -18.76
N ASP A 541 -12.74 27.04 -19.48
CA ASP A 541 -13.41 25.76 -19.68
C ASP A 541 -13.07 25.21 -21.07
N LEU A 542 -12.56 23.98 -21.11
CA LEU A 542 -12.19 23.26 -22.32
C LEU A 542 -13.04 22.00 -22.42
N TYR A 543 -13.73 21.82 -23.54
CA TYR A 543 -14.67 20.71 -23.71
C TYR A 543 -14.96 20.41 -25.17
N THR A 544 -15.35 19.17 -25.45
CA THR A 544 -15.95 18.80 -26.74
C THR A 544 -17.47 18.88 -26.66
N ASP A 545 -18.17 18.76 -27.79
CA ASP A 545 -19.63 18.88 -27.85
C ASP A 545 -20.37 17.76 -27.07
N ASN A 546 -19.68 16.67 -26.72
CA ASN A 546 -20.25 15.52 -26.03
C ASN A 546 -19.86 15.43 -24.54
N ASP A 547 -19.22 16.46 -24.00
CA ASP A 547 -18.71 16.43 -22.62
C ASP A 547 -19.77 16.88 -21.61
N ASP A 548 -20.11 16.02 -20.65
CA ASP A 548 -20.97 16.38 -19.51
C ASP A 548 -20.25 17.25 -18.46
N LEU A 549 -18.92 17.17 -18.42
CA LEU A 549 -18.05 17.93 -17.52
C LEU A 549 -16.92 18.57 -18.33
N HIS A 550 -16.75 19.88 -18.19
CA HIS A 550 -15.67 20.61 -18.87
C HIS A 550 -14.38 20.55 -18.07
N ALA A 551 -13.26 20.39 -18.77
CA ALA A 551 -11.95 20.54 -18.19
C ALA A 551 -11.73 22.01 -17.82
N LYS A 552 -11.28 22.27 -16.60
CA LYS A 552 -11.02 23.60 -16.07
C LYS A 552 -9.52 23.86 -16.01
N LEU A 553 -9.13 25.04 -16.45
CA LEU A 553 -7.75 25.49 -16.46
C LEU A 553 -7.69 26.92 -15.94
N SER A 554 -6.63 27.28 -15.21
CA SER A 554 -6.37 28.66 -14.80
C SER A 554 -5.04 29.10 -15.40
N VAL A 555 -5.06 30.15 -16.21
CA VAL A 555 -3.83 30.86 -16.57
C VAL A 555 -3.63 31.94 -15.51
N ILE A 556 -2.45 31.97 -14.90
CA ILE A 556 -2.11 32.88 -13.81
C ILE A 556 -0.86 33.69 -14.17
N ASP A 557 -0.72 34.84 -13.52
CA ASP A 557 0.51 35.62 -13.49
C ASP A 557 0.86 35.85 -12.02
N MET A 558 2.00 35.33 -11.57
CA MET A 558 2.45 35.53 -10.18
C MET A 558 3.19 36.86 -9.98
N GLY A 559 3.40 37.61 -11.06
CA GLY A 559 4.11 38.87 -11.06
C GLY A 559 5.56 38.74 -10.61
N ASP A 560 6.06 39.83 -10.04
CA ASP A 560 7.41 39.96 -9.53
C ASP A 560 7.46 39.81 -8.01
N VAL A 561 8.48 39.11 -7.53
CA VAL A 561 8.87 39.04 -6.12
C VAL A 561 10.26 39.68 -6.01
N ILE A 562 10.31 40.90 -5.48
CA ILE A 562 11.56 41.65 -5.35
C ILE A 562 11.97 41.63 -3.89
N LEU A 563 13.17 41.12 -3.62
CA LEU A 563 13.81 41.09 -2.30
C LEU A 563 14.92 42.15 -2.24
N ASP A 564 14.80 43.06 -1.28
CA ASP A 564 15.79 44.08 -0.94
C ASP A 564 16.12 43.98 0.55
N ASP A 565 17.33 43.53 0.87
CA ASP A 565 17.76 43.08 2.20
C ASP A 565 16.78 42.04 2.79
N ILE A 566 15.91 42.45 3.72
CA ILE A 566 14.88 41.58 4.32
C ILE A 566 13.46 41.99 3.89
N THR A 567 13.31 43.02 3.07
CA THR A 567 12.01 43.52 2.60
C THR A 567 11.66 42.89 1.27
N VAL A 568 10.49 42.23 1.22
CA VAL A 568 9.91 41.69 0.00
C VAL A 568 8.83 42.63 -0.52
N ARG A 569 8.79 42.84 -1.83
CA ARG A 569 7.72 43.54 -2.56
C ARG A 569 7.13 42.64 -3.62
N LEU A 570 5.81 42.51 -3.61
CA LEU A 570 5.02 41.75 -4.56
C LEU A 570 4.28 42.72 -5.50
N THR A 571 4.45 42.57 -6.82
CA THR A 571 3.80 43.44 -7.81
C THR A 571 3.37 42.66 -9.04
N GLY A 572 2.28 43.09 -9.69
CA GLY A 572 1.91 42.58 -11.02
C GLY A 572 1.26 41.20 -11.05
N TYR A 573 0.99 40.58 -9.90
CA TYR A 573 0.25 39.31 -9.86
C TYR A 573 -1.23 39.52 -10.20
N SER A 574 -1.86 38.50 -10.79
CA SER A 574 -3.24 38.55 -11.26
C SER A 574 -4.29 38.40 -10.15
N ASP A 575 -5.50 38.94 -10.37
CA ASP A 575 -6.59 38.90 -9.38
C ASP A 575 -7.09 37.48 -9.03
N ASN A 576 -6.83 36.50 -9.89
CA ASN A 576 -7.20 35.09 -9.67
C ASN A 576 -6.18 34.32 -8.81
N VAL A 577 -5.13 34.97 -8.32
CA VAL A 577 -4.21 34.43 -7.31
C VAL A 577 -4.10 35.34 -6.10
N LYS A 578 -3.80 34.75 -4.94
CA LYS A 578 -3.68 35.51 -3.69
C LYS A 578 -2.40 35.14 -2.94
N PRO A 579 -1.50 36.08 -2.62
CA PRO A 579 -0.36 35.81 -1.74
C PRO A 579 -0.81 35.19 -0.41
N SER A 580 -0.15 34.10 0.00
CA SER A 580 -0.59 33.25 1.12
C SER A 580 0.44 33.24 2.25
N TRP A 581 1.63 32.72 1.98
CA TRP A 581 2.73 32.62 2.95
C TRP A 581 4.06 32.58 2.23
N TYR A 582 5.16 32.79 2.95
CA TYR A 582 6.51 32.72 2.38
C TYR A 582 7.39 31.77 3.17
N ASN A 583 8.46 31.27 2.56
CA ASN A 583 9.61 30.71 3.28
C ASN A 583 10.90 31.40 2.84
N VAL A 584 11.88 31.44 3.74
CA VAL A 584 13.26 31.81 3.40
C VAL A 584 14.02 30.53 3.08
N ILE A 585 14.88 30.61 2.07
CA ILE A 585 15.76 29.51 1.68
C ILE A 585 17.19 30.02 1.75
N TYR A 586 18.01 29.35 2.56
CA TYR A 586 19.42 29.67 2.68
C TYR A 586 20.24 28.91 1.65
N LEU A 587 21.25 29.58 1.10
CA LEU A 587 22.25 28.99 0.23
C LEU A 587 23.46 28.60 1.09
N ILE A 588 23.82 27.33 1.04
CA ILE A 588 25.02 26.79 1.69
C ILE A 588 25.97 26.24 0.62
N GLU A 589 27.28 26.24 0.89
CA GLU A 589 28.26 25.64 -0.03
C GLU A 589 27.97 24.14 -0.20
N ALA A 590 28.01 23.66 -1.44
CA ALA A 590 27.73 22.26 -1.74
C ALA A 590 28.98 21.40 -1.52
N GLU A 591 28.88 20.34 -0.70
CA GLU A 591 29.90 19.28 -0.65
C GLU A 591 29.67 18.23 -1.77
N GLU A 592 30.72 17.53 -2.16
CA GLU A 592 30.67 16.53 -3.23
C GLU A 592 29.72 15.37 -2.86
N GLY A 593 28.61 15.24 -3.59
CA GLY A 593 27.60 14.19 -3.39
C GLY A 593 26.34 14.61 -2.62
N GLU A 594 26.24 15.86 -2.15
CA GLU A 594 25.03 16.38 -1.53
C GLU A 594 24.03 16.92 -2.58
N TYR A 595 22.74 16.65 -2.36
CA TYR A 595 21.67 17.05 -3.26
C TYR A 595 20.88 18.23 -2.68
N PRO A 596 20.67 19.31 -3.46
CA PRO A 596 19.92 20.46 -2.97
C PRO A 596 18.46 20.06 -2.69
N TYR A 597 17.83 20.67 -1.69
CA TYR A 597 16.39 20.53 -1.45
C TYR A 597 15.60 21.67 -2.10
N PHE A 598 16.28 22.73 -2.55
CA PHE A 598 15.68 23.88 -3.21
C PHE A 598 16.60 24.38 -4.32
N PRO A 599 16.05 25.02 -5.38
CA PRO A 599 16.86 25.60 -6.45
C PRO A 599 17.98 26.49 -5.92
N ALA A 600 19.19 26.31 -6.45
CA ALA A 600 20.35 27.09 -6.06
C ALA A 600 21.29 27.30 -7.27
N PRO A 601 22.10 28.38 -7.27
CA PRO A 601 23.17 28.55 -8.24
C PRO A 601 24.20 27.43 -8.16
N GLU A 602 24.96 27.22 -9.23
CA GLU A 602 26.05 26.26 -9.27
C GLU A 602 27.05 26.48 -8.12
N GLY A 603 27.45 25.40 -7.44
CA GLY A 603 28.32 25.43 -6.27
C GLY A 603 27.62 25.62 -4.91
N TYR A 604 26.30 25.86 -4.92
CA TYR A 604 25.50 26.02 -3.70
C TYR A 604 24.35 25.02 -3.64
N MET A 605 23.84 24.81 -2.43
CA MET A 605 22.58 24.11 -2.18
C MET A 605 21.58 24.99 -1.46
N GLY A 606 20.31 24.90 -1.87
CA GLY A 606 19.21 25.53 -1.18
C GLY A 606 18.74 24.65 -0.02
N HIS A 607 18.72 25.23 1.19
CA HIS A 607 18.25 24.59 2.41
C HIS A 607 17.12 25.41 3.05
N ASN A 608 16.08 24.74 3.54
CA ASN A 608 14.98 25.42 4.24
C ASN A 608 15.53 26.18 5.46
N ALA A 609 15.18 27.46 5.57
CA ALA A 609 15.47 28.26 6.74
C ALA A 609 14.50 27.90 7.87
N VAL A 610 15.02 27.22 8.89
CA VAL A 610 14.22 26.77 10.04
C VAL A 610 13.55 27.98 10.70
N MET A 611 12.23 27.91 10.87
CA MET A 611 11.42 28.94 11.52
C MET A 611 11.47 30.34 10.84
N CYS A 612 11.86 30.41 9.57
CA CYS A 612 11.90 31.66 8.78
C CYS A 612 10.79 31.64 7.71
N LYS A 613 9.54 31.56 8.16
CA LYS A 613 8.33 31.55 7.33
C LYS A 613 7.15 32.13 8.08
N ASP A 614 6.25 32.82 7.37
CA ASP A 614 5.03 33.41 7.95
C ASP A 614 3.99 33.66 6.84
N PHE A 615 2.77 34.01 7.26
CA PHE A 615 1.71 34.46 6.37
C PHE A 615 2.01 35.83 5.76
N ILE A 616 1.70 35.98 4.48
CA ILE A 616 1.80 37.26 3.77
C ILE A 616 0.52 38.05 4.06
N LYS A 617 0.68 39.23 4.66
CA LYS A 617 -0.45 40.11 5.05
C LYS A 617 -0.61 41.30 4.13
N ASP A 618 0.50 41.76 3.54
CA ASP A 618 0.58 42.94 2.69
C ASP A 618 1.52 42.67 1.52
N ASN A 619 1.39 43.45 0.43
CA ASN A 619 2.28 43.34 -0.74
C ASN A 619 3.70 43.82 -0.49
N THR A 620 3.96 44.41 0.69
CA THR A 620 5.30 44.76 1.14
C THR A 620 5.44 44.31 2.59
N PHE A 621 6.40 43.44 2.86
CA PHE A 621 6.59 42.86 4.18
C PHE A 621 8.07 42.56 4.43
N ASN A 622 8.46 42.52 5.71
CA ASN A 622 9.79 42.06 6.10
C ASN A 622 9.75 40.57 6.42
N VAL A 623 10.74 39.82 5.95
CA VAL A 623 10.88 38.40 6.27
C VAL A 623 11.51 38.20 7.64
N ILE A 624 11.11 37.12 8.30
CA ILE A 624 11.74 36.65 9.53
C ILE A 624 13.07 35.99 9.17
N MET A 625 14.14 36.40 9.85
CA MET A 625 15.49 35.80 9.75
C MET A 625 15.91 35.32 11.14
N ARG A 626 16.45 34.09 11.25
CA ARG A 626 16.92 33.49 12.53
C ARG A 626 18.35 32.93 12.40
N ASP A 627 18.86 32.42 13.53
CA ASP A 627 20.22 31.91 13.90
C ASP A 627 21.04 31.15 12.84
N VAL A 628 20.42 30.77 11.73
CA VAL A 628 21.03 30.07 10.60
C VAL A 628 21.81 31.00 9.66
N LYS A 629 21.61 32.33 9.74
CA LYS A 629 22.24 33.30 8.82
C LYS A 629 23.78 33.19 8.76
N ASP A 630 24.43 32.80 9.84
CA ASP A 630 25.90 32.87 9.96
C ASP A 630 26.65 31.87 9.07
N TYR A 631 26.05 30.71 8.78
CA TYR A 631 26.64 29.72 7.89
C TYR A 631 26.19 29.87 6.44
N ALA A 632 25.09 30.58 6.18
CA ALA A 632 24.60 30.82 4.84
C ALA A 632 25.55 31.73 4.04
N SER A 633 25.78 31.36 2.77
CA SER A 633 26.52 32.18 1.79
C SER A 633 25.59 33.14 1.05
N GLY A 634 24.29 32.86 1.05
CA GLY A 634 23.24 33.72 0.49
C GLY A 634 21.85 33.24 0.89
N TYR A 635 20.82 33.92 0.39
CA TYR A 635 19.43 33.53 0.61
C TYR A 635 18.51 34.11 -0.45
N TYR A 636 17.31 33.55 -0.54
CA TYR A 636 16.19 34.10 -1.27
C TYR A 636 14.87 33.75 -0.56
N VAL A 637 13.78 34.34 -1.02
CA VAL A 637 12.44 34.13 -0.47
C VAL A 637 11.55 33.48 -1.52
N ARG A 638 10.90 32.38 -1.15
CA ARG A 638 9.82 31.79 -1.96
C ARG A 638 8.48 32.24 -1.41
N CYS A 639 7.71 32.94 -2.23
CA CYS A 639 6.35 33.36 -1.92
C CYS A 639 5.34 32.37 -2.53
N TYR A 640 4.43 31.87 -1.70
CA TYR A 640 3.36 30.98 -2.10
C TYR A 640 2.05 31.76 -2.29
N TYR A 641 1.29 31.38 -3.31
CA TYR A 641 0.03 32.00 -3.70
C TYR A 641 -1.09 30.95 -3.67
N ASP A 642 -2.18 31.26 -2.98
CA ASP A 642 -3.41 30.47 -3.06
C ASP A 642 -4.04 30.70 -4.43
N THR A 643 -4.33 29.61 -5.13
CA THR A 643 -5.15 29.60 -6.35
C THR A 643 -6.42 28.80 -6.08
N LYS A 644 -7.43 28.91 -6.94
CA LYS A 644 -8.64 28.07 -6.87
C LYS A 644 -8.34 26.56 -6.97
N PHE A 645 -7.21 26.21 -7.56
CA PHE A 645 -6.87 24.84 -7.96
C PHE A 645 -5.68 24.23 -7.19
N GLY A 646 -5.04 24.99 -6.30
CA GLY A 646 -3.85 24.56 -5.57
C GLY A 646 -2.99 25.73 -5.10
N LEU A 647 -1.75 25.46 -4.73
CA LEU A 647 -0.76 26.48 -4.39
C LEU A 647 0.13 26.77 -5.60
N ALA A 648 0.44 28.03 -5.86
CA ALA A 648 1.50 28.44 -6.78
C ALA A 648 2.64 29.06 -5.99
N TYR A 649 3.82 29.21 -6.59
CA TYR A 649 4.95 29.86 -5.91
C TYR A 649 5.85 30.62 -6.88
N LYS A 650 6.47 31.68 -6.37
CA LYS A 650 7.45 32.48 -7.08
C LYS A 650 8.64 32.77 -6.16
N ASP A 651 9.84 32.58 -6.68
CA ASP A 651 11.09 32.87 -5.97
C ASP A 651 11.51 34.32 -6.24
N SER A 652 12.08 34.96 -5.22
CA SER A 652 12.70 36.28 -5.35
C SER A 652 14.05 36.23 -6.07
N ASN A 653 14.62 37.40 -6.35
CA ASN A 653 16.06 37.50 -6.58
C ASN A 653 16.86 36.97 -5.38
N ILE A 654 18.07 36.50 -5.66
CA ILE A 654 19.02 36.01 -4.65
C ILE A 654 19.82 37.18 -4.08
N ILE A 655 20.04 37.16 -2.76
CA ILE A 655 21.01 38.04 -2.08
C ILE A 655 22.16 37.16 -1.58
N MET A 656 23.38 37.45 -2.04
CA MET A 656 24.60 36.84 -1.50
C MET A 656 25.07 37.64 -0.28
N ILE A 657 25.42 36.94 0.79
CA ILE A 657 25.92 37.52 2.05
C ILE A 657 27.46 37.41 2.12
N LYS A 658 28.02 36.33 1.57
CA LYS A 658 29.47 36.05 1.58
C LYS A 658 30.10 36.23 0.21
#